data_AF-A0A914F109-F1
#
_entry.id   AF-A0A914F109-F1
#
_cell.length_a   1.000
_cell.length_b   1.000
_cell.length_c   1.000
_cell.angle_alpha   90.00
_cell.angle_beta   90.00
_cell.angle_gamma   90.00
#
_symmetry.space_group_name_H-M   'P 1'
#
loop_
_entity.id
_entity.type
_entity.pdbx_description
1 polymer ?
#
loop_
_entity_poly.entity_id
_entity_poly.type
_entity_poly.pdbx_seq_one_letter_code
_entity_poly.pdbx_strand_id
1 'polypeptide(L)'
;MFKSHLTKLIDELFAVLENPKLPFALYSNVLASVKSRISSSETIKRIEELLKENIFNASEISDTLENYLSYLNPKEIGIERGHFINLQKICESFAAGSEGHKRIVIQQLFERFLKTEVYFQGVSYEKGVAAMTAEVKDAEKAVRMIYSHTKIEFKNALLETIISKLSDSSISALQTSLKVLANLHNSENDNLAFMVRNVLKRISSVQNNVDQTSFLQLERLPKSSEVIHQTSPYALFKFDDQGIQRFFVRHVIQDISEVLKVGKYSKQSPFEKLSSKLADIIDGGCGEIRVAAYNLKADKAAVNDCNHIFICIDNTTAAPSSTVGWQKIIKNVLMQHERIFKKLRITEVEIVYQSNDSGENEAFHVIYDNETGAIPDIGFYKSVDGHLQACGNGSTTKFNGLSLSETYLPIRHVKIQKRRMLAHKLGTTYCYDLPAVFSKAVLNLWNEFQKSNPKSFERIVKEKLNSSQRKSLEHQDSAGFCKSFEMILESQQGPITVIRDEEILRKRAETAGNDCGMIAWEMKICIPECPEGRKIIVIANDITHQMGSFSMKEHRLYYFASEYSRKNKLPRVYISANSGARIGLAADIKEKLNVCWNDETKPEDGFNALCLDESAAQNPSILSQIESTKRADGKVIIDAVIGKEDDIGVENLVGSGLIAGETSAAYQEVPTYCLVTGRAVGIGAYAARLSHRVVQVEHSHIILTGAPALNSLLGKEIYTSNGQLGGTQIMFHNGVTHSIAESDLEGIYKIVKWMSYLPSQDTVENDDDERKVTTTPSKGQYDPREILDPVEGGGLFDAGSLDEIMDGWAKTIISARAKLCGQPVGVVAIEPRTISFDIPADPAAADSTSHTVTQAGQVWWCLGCLGYKN
;
A
#
# COMPACT_ATOMS: atom_id res chain seq x y z
N MET A 1 -15.31 25.14 -22.90
CA MET A 1 -14.76 25.21 -24.27
C MET A 1 -14.09 23.90 -24.70
N PHE A 2 -13.10 23.37 -23.96
CA PHE A 2 -12.40 22.10 -24.30
C PHE A 2 -13.34 20.90 -24.53
N LYS A 3 -14.22 20.57 -23.57
CA LYS A 3 -15.14 19.41 -23.71
C LYS A 3 -16.03 19.47 -24.96
N SER A 4 -16.56 20.64 -25.30
CA SER A 4 -17.41 20.82 -26.50
C SER A 4 -16.62 20.61 -27.79
N HIS A 5 -15.40 21.14 -27.87
CA HIS A 5 -14.52 20.92 -29.02
C HIS A 5 -14.12 19.44 -29.13
N LEU A 6 -13.79 18.81 -28.00
CA LEU A 6 -13.48 17.38 -27.92
C LEU A 6 -14.65 16.52 -28.42
N THR A 7 -15.88 16.76 -27.96
CA THR A 7 -17.06 16.02 -28.41
C THR A 7 -17.20 16.09 -29.93
N LYS A 8 -17.09 17.31 -30.50
CA LYS A 8 -17.16 17.53 -31.95
C LYS A 8 -16.08 16.78 -32.72
N LEU A 9 -14.83 16.82 -32.25
CA LEU A 9 -13.73 16.10 -32.88
C LEU A 9 -13.97 14.58 -32.88
N ILE A 10 -14.51 14.05 -31.78
CA ILE A 10 -14.84 12.63 -31.69
C ILE A 10 -16.04 12.28 -32.58
N ASP A 11 -17.04 13.15 -32.72
CA ASP A 11 -18.12 12.96 -33.70
C ASP A 11 -17.57 12.90 -35.13
N GLU A 12 -16.66 13.80 -35.49
CA GLU A 12 -16.01 13.80 -36.79
C GLU A 12 -15.18 12.53 -37.01
N LEU A 13 -14.43 12.08 -36.00
CA LEU A 13 -13.66 10.83 -36.05
C LEU A 13 -14.57 9.62 -36.31
N PHE A 14 -15.65 9.47 -35.54
CA PHE A 14 -16.58 8.35 -35.72
C PHE A 14 -17.26 8.40 -37.09
N ALA A 15 -17.67 9.59 -37.55
CA ALA A 15 -18.24 9.77 -38.89
C ALA A 15 -17.26 9.39 -40.02
N VAL A 16 -15.96 9.64 -39.84
CA VAL A 16 -14.91 9.21 -40.79
C VAL A 16 -14.72 7.70 -40.74
N LEU A 17 -14.60 7.11 -39.56
CA LEU A 17 -14.38 5.66 -39.39
C LEU A 17 -15.56 4.81 -39.87
N GLU A 18 -16.78 5.34 -39.77
CA GLU A 18 -18.00 4.68 -40.23
C GLU A 18 -18.29 4.93 -41.73
N ASN A 19 -17.49 5.78 -42.40
CA ASN A 19 -17.67 6.05 -43.82
C ASN A 19 -17.20 4.84 -44.67
N PRO A 20 -18.10 4.19 -45.43
CA PRO A 20 -17.75 3.01 -46.23
C PRO A 20 -16.77 3.32 -47.37
N LYS A 21 -16.59 4.60 -47.72
CA LYS A 21 -15.64 5.04 -48.76
C LYS A 21 -14.21 5.24 -48.24
N LEU A 22 -14.01 5.25 -46.92
CA LEU A 22 -12.68 5.42 -46.30
C LEU A 22 -11.63 4.42 -46.81
N PRO A 23 -11.88 3.08 -46.79
CA PRO A 23 -10.87 2.12 -47.24
C PRO A 23 -10.50 2.31 -48.72
N PHE A 24 -11.48 2.62 -49.58
CA PHE A 24 -11.24 2.90 -50.99
C PHE A 24 -10.36 4.14 -51.18
N ALA A 25 -10.62 5.22 -50.43
CA ALA A 25 -9.85 6.45 -50.51
C ALA A 25 -8.40 6.26 -50.02
N LEU A 26 -8.21 5.56 -48.89
CA LEU A 26 -6.89 5.25 -48.34
C LEU A 26 -6.10 4.35 -49.31
N TYR A 27 -6.73 3.28 -49.79
CA TYR A 27 -6.08 2.33 -50.68
C TYR A 27 -5.72 2.98 -52.02
N SER A 28 -6.64 3.74 -52.64
CA SER A 28 -6.40 4.41 -53.92
C SER A 28 -5.27 5.44 -53.83
N ASN A 29 -5.18 6.19 -52.72
CA ASN A 29 -4.12 7.17 -52.50
C ASN A 29 -2.73 6.49 -52.42
N VAL A 30 -2.62 5.43 -51.62
CA VAL A 30 -1.36 4.67 -51.52
C VAL A 30 -1.05 3.98 -52.85
N LEU A 31 -2.05 3.36 -53.50
CA LEU A 31 -1.90 2.67 -54.78
C LEU A 31 -1.35 3.62 -55.84
N ALA A 32 -1.86 4.84 -55.94
CA ALA A 32 -1.36 5.84 -56.89
C ALA A 32 0.15 6.10 -56.76
N SER A 33 0.70 6.03 -55.54
CA SER A 33 2.12 6.26 -55.27
C SER A 33 3.02 5.05 -55.54
N VAL A 34 2.47 3.82 -55.48
CA VAL A 34 3.24 2.57 -55.62
C VAL A 34 2.94 1.81 -56.93
N LYS A 35 1.92 2.24 -57.70
CA LYS A 35 1.45 1.58 -58.93
C LYS A 35 2.56 1.33 -59.94
N SER A 36 3.51 2.27 -60.10
CA SER A 36 4.64 2.12 -61.03
C SER A 36 5.71 1.12 -60.56
N ARG A 37 5.64 0.65 -59.31
CA ARG A 37 6.60 -0.28 -58.70
C ARG A 37 6.11 -1.72 -58.63
N ILE A 38 4.85 -1.98 -59.02
CA ILE A 38 4.28 -3.33 -59.12
C ILE A 38 4.47 -3.80 -60.56
N SER A 39 5.30 -4.82 -60.75
CA SER A 39 5.73 -5.26 -62.09
C SER A 39 4.61 -5.92 -62.91
N SER A 40 3.58 -6.46 -62.26
CA SER A 40 2.42 -7.09 -62.93
C SER A 40 1.30 -6.10 -63.25
N SER A 41 1.19 -5.75 -64.54
CA SER A 41 0.08 -4.92 -65.04
C SER A 41 -1.30 -5.57 -64.91
N GLU A 42 -1.36 -6.91 -64.88
CA GLU A 42 -2.60 -7.69 -64.74
C GLU A 42 -3.12 -7.66 -63.31
N THR A 43 -2.23 -7.79 -62.33
CA THR A 43 -2.55 -7.65 -60.90
C THR A 43 -3.09 -6.26 -60.59
N ILE A 44 -2.49 -5.21 -61.17
CA ILE A 44 -2.97 -3.83 -61.02
C ILE A 44 -4.39 -3.66 -61.59
N LYS A 45 -4.66 -4.20 -62.79
CA LYS A 45 -6.00 -4.14 -63.39
C LYS A 45 -7.04 -4.84 -62.53
N ARG A 46 -6.72 -6.03 -62.01
CA ARG A 46 -7.62 -6.79 -61.12
C ARG A 46 -7.93 -6.00 -59.84
N ILE A 47 -6.92 -5.37 -59.24
CA ILE A 47 -7.11 -4.51 -58.06
C ILE A 47 -7.99 -3.29 -58.40
N GLU A 48 -7.77 -2.64 -59.56
CA GLU A 48 -8.59 -1.51 -60.00
C GLU A 48 -10.05 -1.88 -60.31
N GLU A 49 -10.32 -3.13 -60.69
CA GLU A 49 -11.68 -3.67 -60.82
C GLU A 49 -12.33 -3.87 -59.46
N LEU A 50 -11.62 -4.49 -58.51
CA LEU A 50 -12.10 -4.70 -57.14
C LEU A 50 -12.38 -3.38 -56.41
N LEU A 51 -11.63 -2.32 -56.71
CA LEU A 51 -11.86 -0.98 -56.15
C LEU A 51 -13.08 -0.24 -56.74
N LYS A 52 -13.69 -0.75 -57.81
CA LYS A 52 -14.95 -0.19 -58.38
C LYS A 52 -16.19 -0.82 -57.75
N GLU A 53 -16.04 -1.87 -56.96
CA GLU A 53 -17.14 -2.52 -56.27
C GLU A 53 -17.70 -1.66 -55.14
N ASN A 54 -18.93 -1.96 -54.71
CA ASN A 54 -19.59 -1.22 -53.63
C ASN A 54 -19.04 -1.57 -52.23
N ILE A 55 -18.38 -2.71 -52.09
CA ILE A 55 -17.85 -3.22 -50.81
C ILE A 55 -16.35 -3.43 -50.97
N PHE A 56 -15.58 -2.89 -50.03
CA PHE A 56 -14.12 -3.07 -50.04
C PHE A 56 -13.76 -4.48 -49.59
N ASN A 57 -13.45 -5.36 -50.55
CA ASN A 57 -13.07 -6.75 -50.25
C ASN A 57 -11.58 -6.87 -49.91
N ALA A 58 -11.24 -6.58 -48.66
CA ALA A 58 -9.85 -6.59 -48.18
C ALA A 58 -9.15 -7.95 -48.37
N SER A 59 -9.88 -9.07 -48.19
CA SER A 59 -9.36 -10.43 -48.36
C SER A 59 -8.97 -10.68 -49.81
N GLU A 60 -9.89 -10.43 -50.74
CA GLU A 60 -9.65 -10.72 -52.17
C GLU A 60 -8.56 -9.82 -52.78
N ILE A 61 -8.47 -8.57 -52.33
CA ILE A 61 -7.38 -7.67 -52.71
C ILE A 61 -6.03 -8.18 -52.16
N SER A 62 -6.01 -8.64 -50.90
CA SER A 62 -4.81 -9.21 -50.28
C SER A 62 -4.39 -10.51 -50.98
N ASP A 63 -5.34 -11.41 -51.26
CA ASP A 63 -5.11 -12.67 -51.98
C ASP A 63 -4.59 -12.40 -53.39
N THR A 64 -5.06 -11.35 -54.07
CA THR A 64 -4.56 -10.93 -55.38
C THR A 64 -3.08 -10.50 -55.32
N LEU A 65 -2.68 -9.79 -54.26
CA LEU A 65 -1.29 -9.41 -54.02
C LEU A 65 -0.41 -10.61 -53.61
N GLU A 66 -0.94 -11.53 -52.80
CA GLU A 66 -0.22 -12.76 -52.43
C GLU A 66 -0.05 -13.72 -53.60
N ASN A 67 -1.07 -13.85 -54.43
CA ASN A 67 -1.01 -14.63 -55.67
C ASN A 67 0.01 -14.03 -56.65
N TYR A 68 0.12 -12.70 -56.75
CA TYR A 68 1.20 -12.08 -57.52
C TYR A 68 2.59 -12.50 -57.01
N LEU A 69 2.80 -12.56 -55.69
CA LEU A 69 4.07 -12.99 -55.10
C LEU A 69 4.40 -14.46 -55.36
N SER A 70 3.40 -15.34 -55.50
CA SER A 70 3.63 -16.77 -55.71
C SER A 70 4.18 -17.10 -57.11
N TYR A 71 4.03 -16.19 -58.08
CA TYR A 71 4.59 -16.30 -59.43
C TYR A 71 6.02 -15.76 -59.56
N LEU A 72 6.58 -15.17 -58.49
CA LEU A 72 7.92 -14.56 -58.50
C LEU A 72 9.00 -15.54 -58.01
N ASN A 73 10.25 -15.26 -58.37
CA ASN A 73 11.39 -16.01 -57.88
C ASN A 73 11.56 -15.78 -56.35
N PRO A 74 11.82 -16.82 -55.52
CA PRO A 74 11.99 -16.67 -54.08
C PRO A 74 12.96 -15.58 -53.62
N LYS A 75 13.96 -15.23 -54.44
CA LYS A 75 14.94 -14.15 -54.15
C LYS A 75 14.36 -12.73 -54.31
N GLU A 76 13.26 -12.58 -55.04
CA GLU A 76 12.65 -11.28 -55.40
C GLU A 76 11.41 -10.96 -54.56
N ILE A 77 10.77 -11.98 -53.97
CA ILE A 77 9.54 -11.85 -53.16
C ILE A 77 9.68 -10.81 -52.05
N GLY A 78 10.81 -10.78 -51.34
CA GLY A 78 11.03 -9.83 -50.24
C GLY A 78 11.11 -8.37 -50.70
N ILE A 79 11.71 -8.12 -51.87
CA ILE A 79 11.87 -6.79 -52.45
C ILE A 79 10.52 -6.30 -52.98
N GLU A 80 9.83 -7.14 -53.76
CA GLU A 80 8.51 -6.84 -54.34
C GLU A 80 7.45 -6.64 -53.26
N ARG A 81 7.40 -7.49 -52.23
CA ARG A 81 6.53 -7.28 -51.06
C ARG A 81 6.79 -5.95 -50.38
N GLY A 82 8.05 -5.50 -50.33
CA GLY A 82 8.43 -4.19 -49.80
C GLY A 82 7.79 -3.01 -50.54
N HIS A 83 7.51 -3.15 -51.85
CA HIS A 83 6.90 -2.07 -52.66
C HIS A 83 5.43 -1.80 -52.30
N PHE A 84 4.68 -2.82 -51.88
CA PHE A 84 3.24 -2.71 -51.59
C PHE A 84 2.86 -3.11 -50.16
N ILE A 85 3.82 -3.22 -49.25
CA ILE A 85 3.58 -3.55 -47.84
C ILE A 85 2.56 -2.63 -47.16
N ASN A 86 2.52 -1.34 -47.55
CA ASN A 86 1.54 -0.40 -47.01
C ASN A 86 0.13 -0.65 -47.54
N LEU A 87 -0.03 -1.22 -48.74
CA LEU A 87 -1.33 -1.67 -49.25
C LEU A 87 -1.82 -2.90 -48.49
N GLN A 88 -0.93 -3.86 -48.23
CA GLN A 88 -1.25 -5.02 -47.39
C GLN A 88 -1.69 -4.60 -45.98
N LYS A 89 -0.98 -3.65 -45.34
CA LYS A 89 -1.38 -3.11 -44.03
C LYS A 89 -2.78 -2.49 -44.04
N ILE A 90 -3.17 -1.82 -45.14
CA ILE A 90 -4.54 -1.31 -45.28
C ILE A 90 -5.52 -2.48 -45.32
N CYS A 91 -5.29 -3.48 -46.18
CA CYS A 91 -6.13 -4.68 -46.24
C CYS A 91 -6.25 -5.38 -44.88
N GLU A 92 -5.13 -5.60 -44.17
CA GLU A 92 -5.12 -6.17 -42.81
C GLU A 92 -5.99 -5.35 -41.85
N SER A 93 -5.87 -4.02 -41.88
CA SER A 93 -6.63 -3.13 -41.00
C SER A 93 -8.13 -3.10 -41.28
N PHE A 94 -8.57 -3.50 -42.48
CA PHE A 94 -9.97 -3.57 -42.89
C PHE A 94 -10.46 -5.02 -43.12
N ALA A 95 -9.70 -6.04 -42.69
CA ALA A 95 -10.04 -7.45 -42.91
C ALA A 95 -11.40 -7.84 -42.28
N ALA A 96 -11.75 -7.23 -41.14
CA ALA A 96 -13.05 -7.38 -40.48
C ALA A 96 -14.04 -6.24 -40.84
N GLY A 97 -13.83 -5.57 -41.97
CA GLY A 97 -14.61 -4.42 -42.43
C GLY A 97 -14.35 -3.12 -41.67
N SER A 98 -15.14 -2.08 -41.97
CA SER A 98 -14.99 -0.75 -41.35
C SER A 98 -15.20 -0.77 -39.82
N GLU A 99 -16.10 -1.62 -39.32
CA GLU A 99 -16.27 -1.81 -37.87
C GLU A 99 -15.04 -2.46 -37.22
N GLY A 100 -14.39 -3.40 -37.91
CA GLY A 100 -13.11 -3.97 -37.49
C GLY A 100 -12.01 -2.91 -37.41
N HIS A 101 -11.90 -2.07 -38.45
CA HIS A 101 -10.93 -0.97 -38.48
C HIS A 101 -11.16 0.04 -37.35
N LYS A 102 -12.43 0.44 -37.13
CA LYS A 102 -12.83 1.32 -36.01
C LYS A 102 -12.36 0.77 -34.67
N ARG A 103 -12.55 -0.54 -34.43
CA ARG A 103 -12.08 -1.22 -33.21
C ARG A 103 -10.56 -1.15 -33.07
N ILE A 104 -9.81 -1.42 -34.14
CA ILE A 104 -8.34 -1.35 -34.12
C ILE A 104 -7.86 0.05 -33.75
N VAL A 105 -8.44 1.10 -34.36
CA VAL A 105 -8.07 2.50 -34.06
C VAL A 105 -8.34 2.84 -32.58
N ILE A 106 -9.50 2.46 -32.06
CA ILE A 106 -9.88 2.72 -30.67
C ILE A 106 -8.98 1.94 -29.70
N GLN A 107 -8.69 0.68 -30.00
CA GLN A 107 -7.77 -0.14 -29.22
C GLN A 107 -6.37 0.48 -29.14
N GLN A 108 -5.83 0.96 -30.27
CA GLN A 108 -4.53 1.64 -30.29
C GLN A 108 -4.50 2.91 -29.42
N LEU A 109 -5.62 3.64 -29.33
CA LEU A 109 -5.73 4.78 -28.42
C LEU A 109 -5.68 4.36 -26.96
N PHE A 110 -6.36 3.26 -26.59
CA PHE A 110 -6.30 2.70 -25.24
C PHE A 110 -4.90 2.20 -24.89
N GLU A 111 -4.24 1.48 -25.79
CA GLU A 111 -2.87 1.00 -25.61
C GLU A 111 -1.89 2.16 -25.44
N ARG A 112 -2.03 3.24 -26.21
CA ARG A 112 -1.20 4.44 -26.08
C ARG A 112 -1.40 5.15 -24.75
N PHE A 113 -2.63 5.18 -24.24
CA PHE A 113 -2.91 5.70 -22.90
C PHE A 113 -2.20 4.85 -21.83
N LEU A 114 -2.42 3.53 -21.87
CA LEU A 114 -1.92 2.57 -20.89
C LEU A 114 -0.38 2.50 -20.86
N LYS A 115 0.26 2.64 -22.01
CA LYS A 115 1.73 2.65 -22.15
C LYS A 115 2.41 3.69 -21.25
N THR A 116 1.75 4.82 -20.98
CA THR A 116 2.25 5.81 -20.02
C THR A 116 1.71 5.56 -18.62
N GLU A 117 0.40 5.36 -18.49
CA GLU A 117 -0.23 5.38 -17.16
C GLU A 117 0.11 4.18 -16.29
N VAL A 118 0.56 3.06 -16.86
CA VAL A 118 0.95 1.86 -16.10
C VAL A 118 2.06 2.14 -15.07
N TYR A 119 3.02 3.02 -15.39
CA TYR A 119 4.14 3.36 -14.50
C TYR A 119 3.70 4.15 -13.26
N PHE A 120 2.53 4.80 -13.33
CA PHE A 120 2.01 5.67 -12.27
C PHE A 120 0.88 5.01 -11.48
N GLN A 121 0.67 3.69 -11.64
CA GLN A 121 -0.33 2.96 -10.86
C GLN A 121 0.26 2.44 -9.55
N GLY A 122 -0.32 2.85 -8.42
CA GLY A 122 0.00 2.28 -7.11
C GLY A 122 1.39 2.61 -6.56
N VAL A 123 2.09 3.59 -7.14
CA VAL A 123 3.41 4.05 -6.73
C VAL A 123 3.42 5.58 -6.59
N SER A 124 4.43 6.14 -5.92
CA SER A 124 4.62 7.59 -5.91
C SER A 124 5.03 8.08 -7.30
N TYR A 125 4.75 9.35 -7.60
CA TYR A 125 5.12 9.97 -8.88
C TYR A 125 6.61 9.78 -9.18
N GLU A 126 7.49 10.01 -8.20
CA GLU A 126 8.93 9.89 -8.37
C GLU A 126 9.37 8.45 -8.67
N LYS A 127 8.78 7.45 -8.00
CA LYS A 127 9.04 6.04 -8.31
C LYS A 127 8.57 5.67 -9.71
N GLY A 128 7.40 6.18 -10.11
CA GLY A 128 6.89 6.00 -11.47
C GLY A 128 7.84 6.60 -12.52
N VAL A 129 8.34 7.81 -12.30
CA VAL A 129 9.33 8.45 -13.18
C VAL A 129 10.65 7.66 -13.21
N ALA A 130 11.16 7.22 -12.05
CA ALA A 130 12.39 6.44 -11.98
C ALA A 130 12.28 5.10 -12.71
N ALA A 131 11.21 4.34 -12.47
CA ALA A 131 10.96 3.07 -13.17
C ALA A 131 10.81 3.28 -14.68
N MET A 132 10.07 4.32 -15.08
CA MET A 132 9.87 4.64 -16.49
C MET A 132 11.18 5.07 -17.17
N THR A 133 12.01 5.90 -16.53
CA THR A 133 13.30 6.36 -17.09
C THR A 133 14.36 5.27 -17.11
N ALA A 134 14.29 4.29 -16.20
CA ALA A 134 15.14 3.11 -16.24
C ALA A 134 14.85 2.21 -17.46
N GLU A 135 13.59 2.08 -17.86
CA GLU A 135 13.18 1.29 -19.02
C GLU A 135 13.30 2.07 -20.34
N VAL A 136 12.91 3.35 -20.34
CA VAL A 136 12.91 4.22 -21.51
C VAL A 136 14.22 4.99 -21.60
N LYS A 137 15.22 4.39 -22.26
CA LYS A 137 16.56 4.98 -22.47
C LYS A 137 16.57 6.27 -23.31
N ASP A 138 15.55 6.48 -24.13
CA ASP A 138 15.40 7.69 -24.94
C ASP A 138 14.83 8.83 -24.06
N ALA A 139 15.69 9.80 -23.74
CA ALA A 139 15.35 10.92 -22.87
C ALA A 139 14.19 11.77 -23.43
N GLU A 140 14.14 12.02 -24.75
CA GLU A 140 13.07 12.81 -25.33
C GLU A 140 11.73 12.08 -25.22
N LYS A 141 11.74 10.77 -25.47
CA LYS A 141 10.57 9.92 -25.31
C LYS A 141 10.11 9.87 -23.86
N ALA A 142 11.04 9.74 -22.90
CA ALA A 142 10.73 9.76 -21.48
C ALA A 142 10.09 11.10 -21.07
N VAL A 143 10.65 12.23 -21.48
CA VAL A 143 10.09 13.57 -21.24
C VAL A 143 8.68 13.69 -21.82
N ARG A 144 8.45 13.20 -23.05
CA ARG A 144 7.11 13.20 -23.67
C ARG A 144 6.12 12.32 -22.89
N MET A 145 6.55 11.20 -22.33
CA MET A 145 5.71 10.34 -21.49
C MET A 145 5.38 10.99 -20.15
N ILE A 146 6.35 11.62 -19.49
CA ILE A 146 6.13 12.40 -18.26
C ILE A 146 5.15 13.54 -18.53
N TYR A 147 5.39 14.32 -19.57
CA TYR A 147 4.47 15.38 -19.99
C TYR A 147 3.07 14.83 -20.32
N SER A 148 2.98 13.64 -20.92
CA SER A 148 1.69 13.00 -21.14
C SER A 148 0.95 12.67 -19.84
N HIS A 149 1.66 12.23 -18.79
CA HIS A 149 1.05 11.92 -17.50
C HIS A 149 0.59 13.20 -16.77
N THR A 150 1.32 14.31 -16.85
CA THR A 150 0.86 15.60 -16.28
C THR A 150 -0.42 16.15 -16.93
N LYS A 151 -0.86 15.56 -18.04
CA LYS A 151 -2.11 15.88 -18.76
C LYS A 151 -3.16 14.77 -18.65
N ILE A 152 -3.09 13.93 -17.61
CA ILE A 152 -3.99 12.80 -17.40
C ILE A 152 -5.48 13.19 -17.39
N GLU A 153 -5.84 14.35 -16.81
CA GLU A 153 -7.22 14.84 -16.79
C GLU A 153 -7.83 14.98 -18.20
N PHE A 154 -7.06 15.53 -19.14
CA PHE A 154 -7.49 15.69 -20.53
C PHE A 154 -7.56 14.34 -21.26
N LYS A 155 -6.61 13.44 -20.96
CA LYS A 155 -6.61 12.07 -21.50
C LYS A 155 -7.82 11.27 -21.01
N ASN A 156 -8.18 11.41 -19.74
CA ASN A 156 -9.36 10.78 -19.16
C ASN A 156 -10.63 11.29 -19.83
N ALA A 157 -10.78 12.61 -19.99
CA ALA A 157 -11.91 13.19 -20.71
C ALA A 157 -12.03 12.70 -22.18
N LEU A 158 -10.89 12.53 -22.88
CA LEU A 158 -10.84 11.95 -24.22
C LEU A 158 -11.38 10.52 -24.23
N LEU A 159 -10.86 9.64 -23.36
CA LEU A 159 -11.28 8.26 -23.30
C LEU A 159 -12.75 8.13 -22.87
N GLU A 160 -13.19 8.90 -21.88
CA GLU A 160 -14.60 8.97 -21.45
C GLU A 160 -15.54 9.30 -22.62
N THR A 161 -15.17 10.29 -23.44
CA THR A 161 -15.97 10.70 -24.61
C THR A 161 -16.03 9.60 -25.66
N ILE A 162 -14.90 8.91 -25.93
CA ILE A 162 -14.86 7.78 -26.86
C ILE A 162 -15.73 6.62 -26.36
N ILE A 163 -15.55 6.23 -25.09
CA ILE A 163 -16.25 5.10 -24.47
C ILE A 163 -17.76 5.31 -24.44
N SER A 164 -18.22 6.54 -24.18
CA SER A 164 -19.65 6.88 -24.17
C SER A 164 -20.36 6.65 -25.51
N LYS A 165 -19.62 6.66 -26.63
CA LYS A 165 -20.16 6.50 -27.99
C LYS A 165 -20.01 5.09 -28.55
N LEU A 166 -19.37 4.17 -27.82
CA LEU A 166 -19.22 2.80 -28.27
C LEU A 166 -20.57 2.07 -28.28
N SER A 167 -20.84 1.33 -29.35
CA SER A 167 -21.94 0.38 -29.45
C SER A 167 -21.67 -0.87 -28.61
N ASP A 168 -22.71 -1.61 -28.22
CA ASP A 168 -22.58 -2.84 -27.43
C ASP A 168 -21.71 -3.90 -28.14
N SER A 169 -21.80 -4.00 -29.47
CA SER A 169 -20.93 -4.90 -30.25
C SER A 169 -19.45 -4.50 -30.18
N SER A 170 -19.16 -3.20 -30.11
CA SER A 170 -17.79 -2.68 -29.97
C SER A 170 -17.25 -2.88 -28.56
N ILE A 171 -18.09 -2.65 -27.54
CA ILE A 171 -17.73 -2.86 -26.14
C ILE A 171 -17.45 -4.35 -25.88
N SER A 172 -18.24 -5.27 -26.46
CA SER A 172 -18.00 -6.71 -26.38
C SER A 172 -16.65 -7.10 -27.00
N ALA A 173 -16.33 -6.56 -28.18
CA ALA A 173 -15.06 -6.83 -28.85
C ALA A 173 -13.84 -6.22 -28.12
N LEU A 174 -14.02 -5.09 -27.44
CA LEU A 174 -12.96 -4.37 -26.70
C LEU A 174 -12.92 -4.73 -25.20
N GLN A 175 -13.63 -5.78 -24.78
CA GLN A 175 -13.84 -6.11 -23.37
C GLN A 175 -12.52 -6.24 -22.60
N THR A 176 -11.50 -6.89 -23.18
CA THR A 176 -10.18 -7.06 -22.55
C THR A 176 -9.53 -5.72 -22.25
N SER A 177 -9.47 -4.80 -23.22
CA SER A 177 -8.85 -3.49 -23.04
C SER A 177 -9.63 -2.61 -22.05
N LEU A 178 -10.97 -2.70 -22.08
CA LEU A 178 -11.83 -2.01 -21.12
C LEU A 178 -11.65 -2.54 -19.70
N LYS A 179 -11.48 -3.85 -19.49
CA LYS A 179 -11.16 -4.40 -18.16
C LYS A 179 -9.87 -3.82 -17.58
N VAL A 180 -8.82 -3.68 -18.40
CA VAL A 180 -7.55 -3.06 -17.95
C VAL A 180 -7.76 -1.60 -17.52
N LEU A 181 -8.54 -0.82 -18.28
CA LEU A 181 -8.88 0.56 -17.92
C LEU A 181 -9.73 0.63 -16.64
N ALA A 182 -10.67 -0.30 -16.45
CA ALA A 182 -11.46 -0.41 -15.24
C ALA A 182 -10.60 -0.73 -14.00
N ASN A 183 -9.46 -1.39 -14.17
CA ASN A 183 -8.58 -1.79 -13.09
C ASN A 183 -7.47 -0.77 -12.78
N LEU A 184 -7.48 0.42 -13.40
CA LEU A 184 -6.58 1.49 -12.98
C LEU A 184 -6.85 1.89 -11.53
N HIS A 185 -5.78 2.02 -10.74
CA HIS A 185 -5.87 2.23 -9.30
C HIS A 185 -5.54 3.65 -8.87
N ASN A 186 -4.90 4.48 -9.70
CA ASN A 186 -4.62 5.87 -9.34
C ASN A 186 -5.91 6.70 -9.25
N SER A 187 -6.02 7.59 -8.27
CA SER A 187 -7.24 8.37 -8.00
C SER A 187 -7.64 9.30 -9.15
N GLU A 188 -6.67 9.79 -9.92
CA GLU A 188 -6.91 10.60 -11.10
C GLU A 188 -7.74 9.87 -12.17
N ASN A 189 -7.69 8.53 -12.17
CA ASN A 189 -8.40 7.64 -13.09
C ASN A 189 -9.75 7.15 -12.56
N ASP A 190 -10.16 7.55 -11.35
CA ASP A 190 -11.37 7.01 -10.70
C ASP A 190 -12.63 7.20 -11.56
N ASN A 191 -12.79 8.37 -12.19
CA ASN A 191 -13.95 8.68 -13.06
C ASN A 191 -13.98 7.84 -14.34
N LEU A 192 -12.83 7.71 -15.01
CA LEU A 192 -12.69 6.89 -16.20
C LEU A 192 -12.98 5.42 -15.87
N ALA A 193 -12.34 4.89 -14.82
CA ALA A 193 -12.55 3.51 -14.38
C ALA A 193 -14.02 3.25 -14.00
N PHE A 194 -14.67 4.21 -13.33
CA PHE A 194 -16.10 4.18 -13.02
C PHE A 194 -16.97 4.09 -14.28
N MET A 195 -16.74 4.97 -15.25
CA MET A 195 -17.51 4.97 -16.51
C MET A 195 -17.33 3.65 -17.26
N VAL A 196 -16.09 3.17 -17.38
CA VAL A 196 -15.77 1.92 -18.07
C VAL A 196 -16.52 0.74 -17.44
N ARG A 197 -16.58 0.65 -16.11
CA ARG A 197 -17.34 -0.40 -15.41
C ARG A 197 -18.83 -0.32 -15.71
N ASN A 198 -19.43 0.87 -15.66
CA ASN A 198 -20.85 1.04 -16.00
C ASN A 198 -21.14 0.63 -17.46
N VAL A 199 -20.20 0.89 -18.36
CA VAL A 199 -20.32 0.45 -19.75
C VAL A 199 -20.21 -1.07 -19.88
N LEU A 200 -19.27 -1.70 -19.19
CA LEU A 200 -19.12 -3.16 -19.18
C LEU A 200 -20.36 -3.86 -18.59
N LYS A 201 -21.02 -3.26 -17.60
CA LYS A 201 -22.28 -3.76 -17.01
C LYS A 201 -23.41 -3.94 -18.04
N ARG A 202 -23.46 -3.09 -19.06
CA ARG A 202 -24.50 -3.15 -20.11
C ARG A 202 -24.48 -4.47 -20.89
N ILE A 203 -23.32 -5.12 -20.97
CA ILE A 203 -23.12 -6.36 -21.73
C ILE A 203 -23.20 -7.59 -20.83
N SER A 204 -22.88 -7.44 -19.55
CA SER A 204 -22.87 -8.53 -18.59
C SER A 204 -24.24 -8.81 -17.95
N SER A 205 -25.36 -8.34 -18.54
CA SER A 205 -26.70 -8.56 -17.99
C SER A 205 -27.10 -10.05 -18.10
N VAL A 206 -26.52 -10.87 -17.24
CA VAL A 206 -27.05 -12.18 -16.88
C VAL A 206 -28.19 -11.88 -15.91
N GLN A 207 -29.43 -12.19 -16.32
CA GLN A 207 -30.56 -12.16 -15.40
C GLN A 207 -30.31 -13.19 -14.30
N ASN A 208 -30.24 -12.71 -13.06
CA ASN A 208 -30.20 -13.59 -11.91
C ASN A 208 -31.58 -14.27 -11.79
N ASN A 209 -31.67 -15.58 -12.03
CA ASN A 209 -32.90 -16.35 -11.86
C ASN A 209 -33.26 -16.44 -10.37
N VAL A 210 -34.56 -16.59 -10.07
CA VAL A 210 -35.13 -16.58 -8.71
C VAL A 210 -34.53 -17.69 -7.80
N ASP A 211 -33.96 -18.75 -8.36
CA ASP A 211 -33.28 -19.83 -7.62
C ASP A 211 -31.87 -19.44 -7.08
N GLN A 212 -31.36 -18.25 -7.41
CA GLN A 212 -30.00 -17.82 -7.07
C GLN A 212 -29.88 -17.08 -5.73
N THR A 213 -31.00 -16.66 -5.12
CA THR A 213 -31.01 -15.87 -3.87
C THR A 213 -30.45 -16.64 -2.67
N SER A 214 -30.62 -17.96 -2.62
CA SER A 214 -30.08 -18.80 -1.55
C SER A 214 -28.55 -18.89 -1.57
N PHE A 215 -27.94 -18.99 -2.76
CA PHE A 215 -26.47 -19.02 -2.92
C PHE A 215 -25.80 -17.69 -2.54
N LEU A 216 -26.53 -16.57 -2.62
CA LEU A 216 -26.01 -15.25 -2.28
C LEU A 216 -26.01 -14.97 -0.77
N GLN A 217 -26.60 -15.86 0.04
CA GLN A 217 -26.75 -15.73 1.49
C GLN A 217 -27.31 -14.37 1.92
N LEU A 218 -28.38 -13.93 1.26
CA LEU A 218 -28.97 -12.61 1.51
C LEU A 218 -29.55 -12.49 2.94
N GLU A 219 -29.93 -13.60 3.54
CA GLU A 219 -30.38 -13.72 4.92
C GLU A 219 -29.31 -13.34 5.95
N ARG A 220 -28.02 -13.44 5.59
CA ARG A 220 -26.92 -13.02 6.46
C ARG A 220 -26.67 -11.52 6.42
N LEU A 221 -27.30 -10.77 5.50
CA LEU A 221 -27.18 -9.31 5.47
C LEU A 221 -27.88 -8.67 6.68
N PRO A 222 -27.40 -7.52 7.19
CA PRO A 222 -28.14 -6.74 8.18
C PRO A 222 -29.57 -6.44 7.69
N LYS A 223 -30.57 -6.59 8.56
CA LYS A 223 -32.00 -6.53 8.18
C LYS A 223 -32.43 -5.22 7.50
N SER A 224 -31.76 -4.11 7.78
CA SER A 224 -32.04 -2.79 7.18
C SER A 224 -31.08 -2.42 6.04
N SER A 225 -30.47 -3.42 5.39
CA SER A 225 -29.62 -3.19 4.22
C SER A 225 -30.44 -2.71 3.02
N GLU A 226 -30.02 -1.59 2.44
CA GLU A 226 -30.57 -1.02 1.21
C GLU A 226 -29.98 -1.74 -0.01
N VAL A 227 -30.83 -2.10 -0.97
CA VAL A 227 -30.38 -2.66 -2.25
C VAL A 227 -29.96 -1.53 -3.17
N ILE A 228 -28.68 -1.49 -3.56
CA ILE A 228 -28.22 -0.55 -4.60
C ILE A 228 -28.57 -1.11 -5.98
N HIS A 229 -28.17 -2.35 -6.25
CA HIS A 229 -28.56 -3.06 -7.48
C HIS A 229 -28.35 -4.58 -7.36
N GLN A 230 -29.14 -5.36 -8.09
CA GLN A 230 -29.08 -6.84 -8.15
C GLN A 230 -29.04 -7.41 -9.58
N THR A 231 -29.10 -6.54 -10.59
CA THR A 231 -29.15 -6.89 -12.02
C THR A 231 -27.79 -6.91 -12.70
N SER A 232 -26.73 -6.52 -11.98
CA SER A 232 -25.33 -6.69 -12.37
C SER A 232 -24.89 -8.12 -12.03
N PRO A 233 -23.82 -8.67 -12.63
CA PRO A 233 -23.19 -9.91 -12.16
C PRO A 233 -22.89 -9.89 -10.65
N TYR A 234 -22.76 -8.71 -10.04
CA TYR A 234 -22.62 -8.52 -8.60
C TYR A 234 -23.91 -7.95 -8.01
N ALA A 235 -24.41 -8.55 -6.92
CA ALA A 235 -25.45 -7.93 -6.11
C ALA A 235 -24.80 -7.04 -5.03
N LEU A 236 -25.20 -5.78 -4.99
CA LEU A 236 -24.61 -4.78 -4.10
C LEU A 236 -25.66 -4.20 -3.15
N PHE A 237 -25.29 -4.20 -1.86
CA PHE A 237 -26.10 -3.71 -0.76
C PHE A 237 -25.32 -2.69 0.06
N LYS A 238 -26.05 -1.80 0.74
CA LYS A 238 -25.53 -0.74 1.58
C LYS A 238 -26.20 -0.77 2.94
N PHE A 239 -25.44 -0.54 4.01
CA PHE A 239 -25.95 -0.46 5.36
C PHE A 239 -25.27 0.68 6.12
N ASP A 240 -26.06 1.49 6.83
CA ASP A 240 -25.55 2.51 7.74
C ASP A 240 -25.35 1.91 9.13
N ASP A 241 -24.10 1.70 9.50
CA ASP A 241 -23.67 1.19 10.78
C ASP A 241 -23.22 2.35 11.68
N GLN A 242 -24.21 3.03 12.28
CA GLN A 242 -23.99 4.13 13.24
C GLN A 242 -23.13 5.28 12.67
N GLY A 243 -23.42 5.68 11.43
CA GLY A 243 -22.73 6.75 10.71
C GLY A 243 -21.51 6.28 9.91
N ILE A 244 -21.29 4.97 9.82
CA ILE A 244 -20.32 4.35 8.90
C ILE A 244 -21.10 3.56 7.86
N GLN A 245 -20.99 3.96 6.60
CA GLN A 245 -21.56 3.29 5.44
C GLN A 245 -20.73 2.06 5.11
N ARG A 246 -21.37 0.89 5.09
CA ARG A 246 -20.78 -0.40 4.74
C ARG A 246 -21.41 -0.90 3.44
N PHE A 247 -20.58 -1.38 2.53
CA PHE A 247 -21.00 -2.02 1.29
C PHE A 247 -20.79 -3.54 1.35
N PHE A 248 -21.81 -4.28 0.95
CA PHE A 248 -21.78 -5.73 0.84
C PHE A 248 -21.95 -6.13 -0.61
N VAL A 249 -20.93 -6.75 -1.18
CA VAL A 249 -20.95 -7.34 -2.52
C VAL A 249 -21.18 -8.84 -2.41
N ARG A 250 -22.11 -9.38 -3.21
CA ARG A 250 -22.39 -10.81 -3.35
C ARG A 250 -22.22 -11.24 -4.80
N HIS A 251 -21.57 -12.38 -5.02
CA HIS A 251 -21.41 -12.99 -6.34
C HIS A 251 -21.51 -14.52 -6.28
N VAL A 252 -21.98 -15.13 -7.37
CA VAL A 252 -22.01 -16.60 -7.53
C VAL A 252 -21.27 -16.97 -8.82
N ILE A 253 -20.31 -17.89 -8.74
CA ILE A 253 -19.68 -18.52 -9.90
C ILE A 253 -20.51 -19.75 -10.25
N GLN A 254 -21.15 -19.72 -11.41
CA GLN A 254 -21.92 -20.85 -11.93
C GLN A 254 -21.03 -21.80 -12.73
N ASP A 255 -21.28 -23.09 -12.58
CA ASP A 255 -20.66 -24.20 -13.32
C ASP A 255 -19.14 -24.03 -13.51
N ILE A 256 -18.41 -24.15 -12.39
CA ILE A 256 -16.95 -24.03 -12.41
C ILE A 256 -16.28 -25.02 -13.38
N SER A 257 -16.95 -26.11 -13.74
CA SER A 257 -16.48 -27.09 -14.71
C SER A 257 -16.09 -26.45 -16.04
N GLU A 258 -16.89 -25.51 -16.57
CA GLU A 258 -16.57 -24.78 -17.80
C GLU A 258 -15.32 -23.91 -17.66
N VAL A 259 -15.12 -23.30 -16.49
CA VAL A 259 -13.93 -22.48 -16.20
C VAL A 259 -12.69 -23.36 -16.14
N LEU A 260 -12.80 -24.55 -15.54
CA LEU A 260 -11.70 -25.49 -15.34
C LEU A 260 -11.37 -26.32 -16.58
N LYS A 261 -12.23 -26.35 -17.62
CA LYS A 261 -11.96 -27.10 -18.87
C LYS A 261 -10.66 -26.63 -19.51
N VAL A 262 -9.72 -27.55 -19.68
CA VAL A 262 -8.46 -27.31 -20.40
C VAL A 262 -8.59 -27.88 -21.82
N GLY A 263 -8.44 -27.02 -22.82
CA GLY A 263 -8.41 -27.47 -24.22
C GLY A 263 -7.16 -28.31 -24.50
N LYS A 264 -7.25 -29.26 -25.44
CA LYS A 264 -6.19 -30.24 -25.77
C LYS A 264 -4.80 -29.65 -26.08
N TYR A 265 -4.74 -28.36 -26.38
CA TYR A 265 -3.52 -27.61 -26.73
C TYR A 265 -3.24 -26.41 -25.80
N SER A 266 -4.01 -26.25 -24.72
CA SER A 266 -3.78 -25.15 -23.77
C SER A 266 -2.61 -25.49 -22.86
N LYS A 267 -1.67 -24.56 -22.70
CA LYS A 267 -0.55 -24.66 -21.76
C LYS A 267 -0.95 -24.34 -20.31
N GLN A 268 -2.16 -23.81 -20.09
CA GLN A 268 -2.62 -23.38 -18.77
C GLN A 268 -3.25 -24.52 -17.98
N SER A 269 -2.88 -24.62 -16.71
CA SER A 269 -3.49 -25.61 -15.79
C SER A 269 -4.90 -25.17 -15.34
N PRO A 270 -5.78 -26.10 -14.91
CA PRO A 270 -7.07 -25.75 -14.32
C PRO A 270 -6.95 -24.80 -13.12
N PHE A 271 -5.89 -24.97 -12.32
CA PHE A 271 -5.58 -24.13 -11.17
C PHE A 271 -5.24 -22.68 -11.55
N GLU A 272 -4.49 -22.48 -12.63
CA GLU A 272 -4.19 -21.14 -13.16
C GLU A 272 -5.45 -20.45 -13.68
N LYS A 273 -6.35 -21.19 -14.35
CA LYS A 273 -7.64 -20.65 -14.80
C LYS A 273 -8.53 -20.25 -13.64
N LEU A 274 -8.61 -21.08 -12.59
CA LEU A 274 -9.33 -20.75 -11.37
C LEU A 274 -8.76 -19.49 -10.72
N SER A 275 -7.43 -19.42 -10.55
CA SER A 275 -6.74 -18.26 -9.99
C SER A 275 -7.07 -16.98 -10.76
N SER A 276 -6.98 -17.02 -12.09
CA SER A 276 -7.31 -15.88 -12.95
C SER A 276 -8.79 -15.49 -12.86
N LYS A 277 -9.70 -16.47 -12.83
CA LYS A 277 -11.14 -16.21 -12.71
C LYS A 277 -11.50 -15.58 -11.36
N LEU A 278 -10.92 -16.07 -10.27
CA LEU A 278 -11.13 -15.51 -8.93
C LEU A 278 -10.58 -14.09 -8.82
N ALA A 279 -9.39 -13.83 -9.38
CA ALA A 279 -8.84 -12.47 -9.44
C ALA A 279 -9.79 -11.52 -10.19
N ASP A 280 -10.25 -11.91 -11.38
CA ASP A 280 -11.23 -11.14 -12.17
C ASP A 280 -12.52 -10.82 -11.39
N ILE A 281 -12.99 -11.77 -10.58
CA ILE A 281 -14.22 -11.60 -9.78
C ILE A 281 -13.99 -10.66 -8.61
N ILE A 282 -12.89 -10.84 -7.90
CA ILE A 282 -12.53 -10.00 -6.75
C ILE A 282 -12.31 -8.56 -7.22
N ASP A 283 -11.62 -8.37 -8.34
CA ASP A 283 -11.44 -7.05 -8.97
C ASP A 283 -12.78 -6.42 -9.35
N GLY A 284 -13.70 -7.19 -9.92
CA GLY A 284 -15.05 -6.73 -10.23
C GLY A 284 -15.82 -6.29 -8.98
N GLY A 285 -15.81 -7.10 -7.92
CA GLY A 285 -16.44 -6.76 -6.64
C GLY A 285 -15.81 -5.54 -5.94
N CYS A 286 -14.48 -5.44 -5.95
CA CYS A 286 -13.76 -4.24 -5.54
C CYS A 286 -14.20 -3.02 -6.37
N GLY A 287 -14.40 -3.23 -7.67
CA GLY A 287 -14.89 -2.22 -8.58
C GLY A 287 -16.26 -1.68 -8.20
N GLU A 288 -17.20 -2.55 -7.80
CA GLU A 288 -18.53 -2.17 -7.32
C GLU A 288 -18.48 -1.28 -6.08
N ILE A 289 -17.67 -1.68 -5.09
CA ILE A 289 -17.49 -0.90 -3.86
C ILE A 289 -16.90 0.47 -4.19
N ARG A 290 -15.89 0.52 -5.07
CA ARG A 290 -15.28 1.79 -5.48
C ARG A 290 -16.30 2.73 -6.12
N VAL A 291 -17.15 2.19 -7.00
CA VAL A 291 -18.21 2.93 -7.71
C VAL A 291 -19.23 3.49 -6.71
N ALA A 292 -19.70 2.65 -5.79
CA ALA A 292 -20.68 3.07 -4.80
C ALA A 292 -20.10 4.07 -3.79
N ALA A 293 -18.86 3.86 -3.34
CA ALA A 293 -18.15 4.79 -2.47
C ALA A 293 -17.87 6.15 -3.15
N TYR A 294 -17.64 6.16 -4.46
CA TYR A 294 -17.50 7.41 -5.21
C TYR A 294 -18.80 8.21 -5.23
N ASN A 295 -19.94 7.56 -5.45
CA ASN A 295 -21.24 8.22 -5.42
C ASN A 295 -21.58 8.79 -4.02
N LEU A 296 -21.04 8.20 -2.95
CA LEU A 296 -21.14 8.77 -1.60
C LEU A 296 -20.31 10.04 -1.41
N LYS A 297 -19.24 10.31 -2.19
CA LYS A 297 -18.41 11.52 -2.03
C LYS A 297 -19.21 12.83 -2.21
N ALA A 298 -20.38 12.79 -2.83
CA ALA A 298 -21.30 13.92 -2.90
C ALA A 298 -21.83 14.32 -1.51
N ASP A 299 -21.92 13.37 -0.58
CA ASP A 299 -22.22 13.59 0.82
C ASP A 299 -20.92 13.62 1.63
N LYS A 300 -20.44 14.84 1.91
CA LYS A 300 -19.19 15.06 2.67
C LYS A 300 -19.23 14.50 4.10
N ALA A 301 -20.41 14.17 4.64
CA ALA A 301 -20.56 13.61 5.98
C ALA A 301 -20.52 12.07 6.00
N ALA A 302 -20.74 11.40 4.87
CA ALA A 302 -20.77 9.94 4.79
C ALA A 302 -19.35 9.35 4.85
N VAL A 303 -19.13 8.43 5.78
CA VAL A 303 -17.85 7.73 5.96
C VAL A 303 -17.99 6.28 5.51
N ASN A 304 -17.13 5.82 4.62
CA ASN A 304 -17.14 4.44 4.09
C ASN A 304 -16.04 3.59 4.74
N ASP A 305 -16.41 2.47 5.37
CA ASP A 305 -15.47 1.52 5.97
C ASP A 305 -16.07 0.12 6.15
N CYS A 306 -15.26 -0.86 6.53
CA CYS A 306 -15.69 -2.22 6.87
C CYS A 306 -16.56 -2.89 5.79
N ASN A 307 -16.13 -2.74 4.53
CA ASN A 307 -16.77 -3.33 3.36
C ASN A 307 -16.50 -4.83 3.29
N HIS A 308 -17.44 -5.55 2.67
CA HIS A 308 -17.44 -7.00 2.63
C HIS A 308 -17.68 -7.51 1.20
N ILE A 309 -16.91 -8.52 0.79
CA ILE A 309 -17.16 -9.28 -0.46
C ILE A 309 -17.46 -10.74 -0.10
N PHE A 310 -18.54 -11.30 -0.65
CA PHE A 310 -18.87 -12.72 -0.55
C PHE A 310 -18.97 -13.32 -1.95
N ILE A 311 -18.33 -14.46 -2.14
CA ILE A 311 -18.33 -15.21 -3.40
C ILE A 311 -18.70 -16.66 -3.09
N CYS A 312 -19.78 -17.14 -3.70
CA CYS A 312 -20.12 -18.55 -3.69
C CYS A 312 -19.65 -19.21 -5.00
N ILE A 313 -18.99 -20.35 -4.92
CA ILE A 313 -18.57 -21.16 -6.06
C ILE A 313 -19.49 -22.37 -6.12
N ASP A 314 -20.42 -22.35 -7.07
CA ASP A 314 -21.27 -23.49 -7.35
C ASP A 314 -20.50 -24.49 -8.22
N ASN A 315 -20.22 -25.65 -7.63
CA ASN A 315 -19.49 -26.75 -8.26
C ASN A 315 -20.23 -28.08 -8.11
N THR A 316 -21.55 -28.03 -8.05
CA THR A 316 -22.46 -29.19 -8.00
C THR A 316 -22.24 -30.20 -9.14
N THR A 317 -21.60 -29.80 -10.24
CA THR A 317 -21.30 -30.64 -11.41
C THR A 317 -19.89 -31.27 -11.42
N ALA A 318 -18.92 -30.71 -10.70
CA ALA A 318 -17.55 -31.23 -10.59
C ALA A 318 -16.85 -30.72 -9.31
N ALA A 319 -17.10 -31.39 -8.19
CA ALA A 319 -16.43 -31.06 -6.94
C ALA A 319 -14.91 -31.35 -7.03
N PRO A 320 -14.06 -30.47 -6.50
CA PRO A 320 -12.62 -30.60 -6.59
C PRO A 320 -12.10 -31.72 -5.70
N SER A 321 -11.18 -32.52 -6.25
CA SER A 321 -10.50 -33.64 -5.58
C SER A 321 -9.31 -33.23 -4.69
N SER A 322 -9.10 -31.94 -4.44
CA SER A 322 -8.05 -31.45 -3.53
C SER A 322 -8.46 -30.14 -2.87
N THR A 323 -8.99 -30.25 -1.65
CA THR A 323 -9.38 -29.12 -0.79
C THR A 323 -8.18 -28.21 -0.52
N VAL A 324 -7.03 -28.81 -0.20
CA VAL A 324 -5.79 -28.09 0.13
C VAL A 324 -5.27 -27.26 -1.06
N GLY A 325 -5.38 -27.81 -2.28
CA GLY A 325 -4.97 -27.08 -3.49
C GLY A 325 -5.79 -25.81 -3.71
N TRP A 326 -7.11 -25.89 -3.50
CA TRP A 326 -8.02 -24.75 -3.60
C TRP A 326 -7.79 -23.71 -2.51
N GLN A 327 -7.65 -24.15 -1.26
CA GLN A 327 -7.31 -23.26 -0.14
C GLN A 327 -6.04 -22.44 -0.42
N LYS A 328 -4.99 -23.08 -0.96
CA LYS A 328 -3.73 -22.40 -1.32
C LYS A 328 -3.93 -21.37 -2.43
N ILE A 329 -4.70 -21.70 -3.47
CA ILE A 329 -4.97 -20.78 -4.59
C ILE A 329 -5.78 -19.59 -4.11
N ILE A 330 -6.88 -19.83 -3.40
CA ILE A 330 -7.74 -18.77 -2.86
C ILE A 330 -6.93 -17.86 -1.93
N LYS A 331 -6.12 -18.43 -1.03
CA LYS A 331 -5.21 -17.67 -0.17
C LYS A 331 -4.26 -16.77 -0.98
N ASN A 332 -3.62 -17.31 -2.01
CA ASN A 332 -2.70 -16.53 -2.86
C ASN A 332 -3.42 -15.37 -3.57
N VAL A 333 -4.61 -15.63 -4.13
CA VAL A 333 -5.40 -14.58 -4.79
C VAL A 333 -5.82 -13.51 -3.80
N LEU A 334 -6.30 -13.87 -2.60
CA LEU A 334 -6.68 -12.90 -1.57
C LEU A 334 -5.49 -12.02 -1.14
N MET A 335 -4.32 -12.62 -0.92
CA MET A 335 -3.10 -11.87 -0.57
C MET A 335 -2.65 -10.93 -1.70
N GLN A 336 -2.78 -11.33 -2.97
CA GLN A 336 -2.45 -10.46 -4.12
C GLN A 336 -3.32 -9.19 -4.17
N HIS A 337 -4.54 -9.23 -3.62
CA HIS A 337 -5.48 -8.09 -3.64
C HIS A 337 -5.46 -7.27 -2.34
N GLU A 338 -4.62 -7.61 -1.35
CA GLU A 338 -4.59 -6.95 -0.03
C GLU A 338 -4.43 -5.42 -0.14
N ARG A 339 -3.57 -4.93 -1.04
CA ARG A 339 -3.37 -3.49 -1.28
C ARG A 339 -4.66 -2.80 -1.74
N ILE A 340 -5.44 -3.47 -2.58
CA ILE A 340 -6.74 -2.95 -3.07
C ILE A 340 -7.77 -2.99 -1.94
N PHE A 341 -7.80 -4.08 -1.15
CA PHE A 341 -8.69 -4.22 0.00
C PHE A 341 -8.48 -3.08 1.01
N LYS A 342 -7.22 -2.80 1.38
CA LYS A 342 -6.87 -1.66 2.26
C LYS A 342 -7.34 -0.33 1.69
N LYS A 343 -7.13 -0.09 0.39
CA LYS A 343 -7.53 1.15 -0.28
C LYS A 343 -9.05 1.34 -0.32
N LEU A 344 -9.80 0.27 -0.55
CA LEU A 344 -11.27 0.28 -0.66
C LEU A 344 -11.97 0.00 0.67
N ARG A 345 -11.21 -0.12 1.76
CA ARG A 345 -11.72 -0.38 3.10
C ARG A 345 -12.52 -1.68 3.18
N ILE A 346 -12.07 -2.70 2.44
CA ILE A 346 -12.60 -4.07 2.49
C ILE A 346 -11.89 -4.79 3.63
N THR A 347 -12.62 -5.05 4.71
CA THR A 347 -12.08 -5.71 5.91
C THR A 347 -12.32 -7.21 5.90
N GLU A 348 -13.28 -7.69 5.12
CA GLU A 348 -13.65 -9.11 5.08
C GLU A 348 -13.94 -9.56 3.64
N VAL A 349 -13.38 -10.71 3.26
CA VAL A 349 -13.72 -11.41 2.00
C VAL A 349 -13.96 -12.88 2.32
N GLU A 350 -15.17 -13.36 2.04
CA GLU A 350 -15.59 -14.74 2.27
C GLU A 350 -15.80 -15.46 0.93
N ILE A 351 -15.10 -16.57 0.73
CA ILE A 351 -15.23 -17.41 -0.46
C ILE A 351 -15.68 -18.81 -0.04
N VAL A 352 -16.83 -19.24 -0.55
CA VAL A 352 -17.44 -20.53 -0.22
C VAL A 352 -17.42 -21.44 -1.44
N TYR A 353 -17.04 -22.70 -1.23
CA TYR A 353 -17.07 -23.74 -2.28
C TYR A 353 -17.41 -25.10 -1.66
N GLN A 354 -17.92 -26.03 -2.45
CA GLN A 354 -18.14 -27.41 -1.97
C GLN A 354 -16.97 -28.31 -2.34
N SER A 355 -16.67 -29.35 -1.57
CA SER A 355 -15.70 -30.37 -1.96
C SER A 355 -16.16 -31.75 -1.51
N ASN A 356 -15.76 -32.76 -2.28
CA ASN A 356 -16.06 -34.17 -2.04
C ASN A 356 -14.81 -34.98 -1.63
N ASP A 357 -13.74 -34.31 -1.17
CA ASP A 357 -12.46 -34.93 -0.78
C ASP A 357 -12.63 -36.03 0.30
N SER A 358 -13.62 -35.86 1.19
CA SER A 358 -13.97 -36.82 2.25
C SER A 358 -14.97 -37.91 1.84
N GLY A 359 -15.46 -37.89 0.59
CA GLY A 359 -16.54 -38.78 0.10
C GLY A 359 -17.96 -38.24 0.32
N GLU A 360 -18.12 -37.19 1.14
CA GLU A 360 -19.37 -36.43 1.31
C GLU A 360 -19.21 -35.02 0.74
N ASN A 361 -20.29 -34.41 0.26
CA ASN A 361 -20.25 -33.06 -0.29
C ASN A 361 -20.30 -32.03 0.85
N GLU A 362 -19.17 -31.44 1.19
CA GLU A 362 -18.98 -30.55 2.34
C GLU A 362 -18.74 -29.11 1.89
N ALA A 363 -19.31 -28.12 2.60
CA ALA A 363 -19.08 -26.71 2.32
C ALA A 363 -17.86 -26.18 3.09
N PHE A 364 -16.92 -25.60 2.36
CA PHE A 364 -15.71 -24.97 2.88
C PHE A 364 -15.76 -23.45 2.68
N HIS A 365 -15.30 -22.73 3.69
CA HIS A 365 -15.25 -21.27 3.74
C HIS A 365 -13.79 -20.84 3.88
N VAL A 366 -13.33 -19.97 2.98
CA VAL A 366 -12.05 -19.27 3.10
C VAL A 366 -12.36 -17.81 3.42
N ILE A 367 -11.97 -17.36 4.59
CA ILE A 367 -12.31 -16.02 5.10
C ILE A 367 -11.03 -15.23 5.27
N TYR A 368 -10.86 -14.17 4.47
CA TYR A 368 -9.89 -13.11 4.71
C TYR A 368 -10.51 -12.10 5.68
N ASP A 369 -9.75 -11.72 6.71
CA ASP A 369 -10.09 -10.71 7.69
C ASP A 369 -8.91 -9.76 7.90
N ASN A 370 -9.21 -8.46 7.97
CA ASN A 370 -8.24 -7.42 8.31
C ASN A 370 -8.94 -6.22 8.96
N GLU A 371 -9.61 -6.46 10.07
CA GLU A 371 -10.35 -5.43 10.81
C GLU A 371 -9.46 -4.26 11.27
N THR A 372 -8.23 -4.56 11.67
CA THR A 372 -7.24 -3.58 12.13
C THR A 372 -6.59 -2.82 10.98
N GLY A 373 -6.76 -3.26 9.73
CA GLY A 373 -6.05 -2.79 8.54
C GLY A 373 -4.55 -3.10 8.52
N ALA A 374 -4.00 -3.70 9.59
CA ALA A 374 -2.58 -3.99 9.77
C ALA A 374 -2.27 -5.49 9.84
N ILE A 375 -3.27 -6.32 10.21
CA ILE A 375 -3.12 -7.75 10.45
C ILE A 375 -4.01 -8.49 9.47
N PRO A 376 -3.53 -8.80 8.25
CA PRO A 376 -4.26 -9.67 7.33
C PRO A 376 -4.19 -11.11 7.84
N ASP A 377 -5.35 -11.70 8.08
CA ASP A 377 -5.52 -13.11 8.43
C ASP A 377 -6.40 -13.82 7.42
N ILE A 378 -6.10 -15.08 7.16
CA ILE A 378 -6.90 -15.95 6.29
C ILE A 378 -7.18 -17.24 7.06
N GLY A 379 -8.47 -17.50 7.32
CA GLY A 379 -8.94 -18.72 7.96
C GLY A 379 -9.60 -19.66 6.97
N PHE A 380 -9.51 -20.95 7.26
CA PHE A 380 -10.11 -22.04 6.52
C PHE A 380 -11.10 -22.76 7.43
N TYR A 381 -12.37 -22.82 7.04
CA TYR A 381 -13.43 -23.39 7.85
C TYR A 381 -14.27 -24.37 7.04
N LYS A 382 -14.85 -25.35 7.73
CA LYS A 382 -15.85 -26.28 7.23
C LYS A 382 -17.18 -26.00 7.93
N SER A 383 -18.28 -26.11 7.21
CA SER A 383 -19.62 -25.98 7.78
C SER A 383 -20.07 -27.29 8.41
N VAL A 384 -20.31 -27.28 9.72
CA VAL A 384 -20.76 -28.43 10.52
C VAL A 384 -21.95 -27.99 11.37
N ASP A 385 -23.10 -28.65 11.21
CA ASP A 385 -24.35 -28.35 11.93
C ASP A 385 -24.75 -26.85 11.89
N GLY A 386 -24.53 -26.19 10.75
CA GLY A 386 -24.83 -24.76 10.56
C GLY A 386 -23.84 -23.81 11.22
N HIS A 387 -22.70 -24.31 11.73
CA HIS A 387 -21.65 -23.53 12.36
C HIS A 387 -20.32 -23.70 11.61
N LEU A 388 -19.47 -22.68 11.66
CA LEU A 388 -18.11 -22.76 11.12
C LEU A 388 -17.19 -23.51 12.08
N GLN A 389 -16.48 -24.52 11.58
CA GLN A 389 -15.43 -25.22 12.29
C GLN A 389 -14.10 -25.01 11.57
N ALA A 390 -13.07 -24.51 12.27
CA ALA A 390 -11.74 -24.32 11.68
C ALA A 390 -11.18 -25.66 11.20
N CYS A 391 -10.61 -25.68 9.99
CA CYS A 391 -10.08 -26.88 9.35
C CYS A 391 -8.73 -26.59 8.67
N GLY A 392 -7.87 -27.60 8.58
CA GLY A 392 -6.53 -27.47 8.00
C GLY A 392 -5.49 -26.88 8.96
N ASN A 393 -4.25 -27.35 8.83
CA ASN A 393 -3.14 -26.86 9.64
C ASN A 393 -2.88 -25.38 9.32
N GLY A 394 -2.80 -24.56 10.38
CA GLY A 394 -2.49 -23.16 10.24
C GLY A 394 -3.69 -22.24 9.95
N SER A 395 -4.93 -22.73 10.13
CA SER A 395 -6.11 -21.86 10.12
C SER A 395 -6.26 -21.13 11.45
N THR A 396 -6.59 -19.85 11.39
CA THR A 396 -7.08 -19.09 12.56
C THR A 396 -8.40 -19.69 13.09
N THR A 397 -8.62 -19.58 14.39
CA THR A 397 -9.88 -19.96 15.06
C THR A 397 -10.83 -18.78 15.30
N LYS A 398 -10.54 -17.60 14.73
CA LYS A 398 -11.31 -16.35 14.96
C LYS A 398 -12.82 -16.53 14.75
N PHE A 399 -13.22 -17.25 13.71
CA PHE A 399 -14.63 -17.49 13.37
C PHE A 399 -15.13 -18.89 13.76
N ASN A 400 -14.37 -19.63 14.57
CA ASN A 400 -14.76 -20.97 15.01
C ASN A 400 -16.01 -20.91 15.90
N GLY A 401 -17.04 -21.68 15.56
CA GLY A 401 -18.35 -21.67 16.22
C GLY A 401 -19.30 -20.58 15.73
N LEU A 402 -18.94 -19.77 14.72
CA LEU A 402 -19.84 -18.78 14.16
C LEU A 402 -21.04 -19.46 13.48
N SER A 403 -22.26 -19.07 13.86
CA SER A 403 -23.50 -19.56 13.25
C SER A 403 -23.69 -18.94 11.86
N LEU A 404 -23.93 -19.78 10.85
CA LEU A 404 -24.22 -19.35 9.48
C LEU A 404 -25.66 -18.83 9.30
N SER A 405 -26.52 -19.00 10.31
CA SER A 405 -27.88 -18.44 10.32
C SER A 405 -27.95 -17.01 10.88
N GLU A 406 -26.85 -16.51 11.46
CA GLU A 406 -26.77 -15.16 12.00
C GLU A 406 -26.36 -14.14 10.93
N THR A 407 -26.87 -12.91 11.08
CA THR A 407 -26.48 -11.78 10.25
C THR A 407 -25.06 -11.33 10.57
N TYR A 408 -24.33 -10.80 9.57
CA TYR A 408 -23.03 -10.15 9.83
C TYR A 408 -23.15 -9.10 10.93
N LEU A 409 -22.23 -9.17 11.89
CA LEU A 409 -22.29 -8.34 13.08
C LEU A 409 -22.09 -6.84 12.74
N PRO A 410 -22.78 -5.95 13.47
CA PRO A 410 -22.50 -4.52 13.39
C PRO A 410 -21.11 -4.21 13.96
N ILE A 411 -20.59 -3.02 13.64
CA ILE A 411 -19.32 -2.52 14.17
C ILE A 411 -19.47 -2.36 15.69
N ARG A 412 -18.71 -3.17 16.45
CA ARG A 412 -18.78 -3.20 17.92
C ARG A 412 -18.43 -1.85 18.55
N HIS A 413 -17.34 -1.23 18.09
CA HIS A 413 -16.82 0.02 18.65
C HIS A 413 -16.60 1.08 17.56
N VAL A 414 -17.67 1.76 17.17
CA VAL A 414 -17.67 2.79 16.10
C VAL A 414 -16.67 3.91 16.36
N LYS A 415 -16.49 4.32 17.63
CA LYS A 415 -15.49 5.33 18.02
C LYS A 415 -14.06 4.87 17.70
N ILE A 416 -13.74 3.60 17.97
CA ILE A 416 -12.45 2.99 17.64
C ILE A 416 -12.29 2.90 16.13
N GLN A 417 -13.33 2.46 15.42
CA GLN A 417 -13.27 2.37 13.96
C GLN A 417 -13.01 3.74 13.32
N LYS A 418 -13.63 4.81 13.83
CA LYS A 418 -13.34 6.20 13.39
C LYS A 418 -11.89 6.60 13.61
N ARG A 419 -11.27 6.17 14.72
CA ARG A 419 -9.83 6.40 14.95
C ARG A 419 -8.95 5.56 14.03
N ARG A 420 -9.27 4.28 13.80
CA ARG A 420 -8.60 3.43 12.80
C ARG A 420 -8.61 4.09 11.43
N MET A 421 -9.77 4.54 10.96
CA MET A 421 -9.89 5.26 9.69
C MET A 421 -8.98 6.47 9.59
N LEU A 422 -8.93 7.30 10.65
CA LEU A 422 -8.06 8.47 10.68
C LEU A 422 -6.58 8.08 10.63
N ALA A 423 -6.18 7.07 11.41
CA ALA A 423 -4.81 6.53 11.39
C ALA A 423 -4.42 6.01 9.99
N HIS A 424 -5.28 5.21 9.36
CA HIS A 424 -5.04 4.68 8.02
C HIS A 424 -4.98 5.76 6.94
N LYS A 425 -5.84 6.79 7.04
CA LYS A 425 -5.79 7.95 6.13
C LYS A 425 -4.44 8.69 6.24
N LEU A 426 -3.83 8.67 7.42
CA LEU A 426 -2.50 9.22 7.68
C LEU A 426 -1.37 8.21 7.46
N GLY A 427 -1.69 7.02 6.95
CA GLY A 427 -0.72 5.98 6.58
C GLY A 427 -0.09 5.25 7.77
N THR A 428 -0.81 5.06 8.87
CA THR A 428 -0.30 4.30 10.04
C THR A 428 -1.37 3.40 10.63
N THR A 429 -0.95 2.38 11.38
CA THR A 429 -1.81 1.58 12.24
C THR A 429 -2.27 2.41 13.45
N TYR A 430 -3.50 2.19 13.90
CA TYR A 430 -4.01 2.82 15.10
C TYR A 430 -3.29 2.27 16.35
N CYS A 431 -2.93 3.16 17.28
CA CYS A 431 -2.01 2.85 18.37
C CYS A 431 -2.49 1.68 19.27
N TYR A 432 -3.78 1.54 19.55
CA TYR A 432 -4.30 0.43 20.36
C TYR A 432 -4.34 -0.92 19.64
N ASP A 433 -4.13 -0.95 18.31
CA ASP A 433 -3.99 -2.21 17.57
C ASP A 433 -2.53 -2.71 17.60
N LEU A 434 -1.55 -1.88 17.97
CA LEU A 434 -0.13 -2.25 18.02
C LEU A 434 0.16 -3.51 18.85
N PRO A 435 -0.44 -3.74 20.03
CA PRO A 435 -0.25 -4.99 20.76
C PRO A 435 -0.60 -6.24 19.96
N ALA A 436 -1.68 -6.22 19.18
CA ALA A 436 -2.04 -7.32 18.30
C ALA A 436 -1.03 -7.46 17.15
N VAL A 437 -0.51 -6.34 16.61
CA VAL A 437 0.52 -6.36 15.56
C VAL A 437 1.83 -6.97 16.08
N PHE A 438 2.26 -6.64 17.31
CA PHE A 438 3.39 -7.30 17.98
C PHE A 438 3.15 -8.79 18.16
N SER A 439 1.95 -9.17 18.63
CA SER A 439 1.56 -10.58 18.75
C SER A 439 1.69 -11.33 17.43
N LYS A 440 1.17 -10.75 16.35
CA LYS A 440 1.24 -11.34 15.01
C LYS A 440 2.68 -11.42 14.49
N ALA A 441 3.48 -10.38 14.71
CA ALA A 441 4.90 -10.36 14.35
C ALA A 441 5.68 -11.49 15.04
N VAL A 442 5.42 -11.72 16.34
CA VAL A 442 6.03 -12.82 17.09
C VAL A 442 5.58 -14.18 16.55
N LEU A 443 4.29 -14.36 16.25
CA LEU A 443 3.79 -15.59 15.62
C LEU A 443 4.46 -15.84 14.25
N ASN A 444 4.63 -14.79 13.44
CA ASN A 444 5.34 -14.88 12.16
C ASN A 444 6.80 -15.32 12.35
N LEU A 445 7.48 -14.85 13.39
CA LEU A 445 8.83 -15.30 13.74
C LEU A 445 8.86 -16.79 14.12
N TRP A 446 7.87 -17.29 14.87
CA TRP A 446 7.74 -18.72 15.14
C TRP A 446 7.51 -19.54 13.86
N ASN A 447 6.67 -19.06 12.95
CA ASN A 447 6.41 -19.72 11.67
C ASN A 447 7.65 -19.75 10.76
N GLU A 448 8.48 -18.71 10.79
CA GLU A 448 9.78 -18.71 10.11
C GLU A 448 10.74 -19.71 10.76
N PHE A 449 10.83 -19.70 12.09
CA PHE A 449 11.68 -20.63 12.85
C PHE A 449 11.32 -22.09 12.61
N GLN A 450 10.03 -22.42 12.49
CA GLN A 450 9.57 -23.77 12.11
C GLN A 450 10.15 -24.22 10.76
N LYS A 451 10.28 -23.29 9.81
CA LYS A 451 10.77 -23.60 8.45
C LYS A 451 12.29 -23.65 8.40
N SER A 452 12.97 -22.72 9.07
CA SER A 452 14.43 -22.63 9.03
C SER A 452 15.10 -23.67 9.93
N ASN A 453 14.49 -24.03 11.06
CA ASN A 453 15.07 -24.98 12.02
C ASN A 453 14.00 -25.92 12.63
N PRO A 454 13.47 -26.86 11.84
CA PRO A 454 12.34 -27.71 12.26
C PRO A 454 12.65 -28.59 13.48
N LYS A 455 13.88 -29.10 13.61
CA LYS A 455 14.30 -29.94 14.75
C LYS A 455 14.28 -29.15 16.06
N SER A 456 14.92 -27.98 16.08
CA SER A 456 14.95 -27.11 17.25
C SER A 456 13.56 -26.60 17.59
N PHE A 457 12.75 -26.31 16.58
CA PHE A 457 11.34 -25.96 16.73
C PHE A 457 10.57 -27.06 17.48
N GLU A 458 10.60 -28.31 17.02
CA GLU A 458 9.89 -29.42 17.66
C GLU A 458 10.31 -29.62 19.12
N ARG A 459 11.62 -29.54 19.39
CA ARG A 459 12.18 -29.64 20.74
C ARG A 459 11.67 -28.53 21.66
N ILE A 460 11.82 -27.27 21.24
CA ILE A 460 11.40 -26.09 22.04
C ILE A 460 9.88 -26.11 22.27
N VAL A 461 9.09 -26.44 21.25
CA VAL A 461 7.63 -26.56 21.37
C VAL A 461 7.26 -27.63 22.40
N LYS A 462 7.96 -28.77 22.42
CA LYS A 462 7.69 -29.88 23.34
C LYS A 462 8.19 -29.61 24.76
N GLU A 463 9.31 -28.93 24.93
CA GLU A 463 10.00 -28.79 26.23
C GLU A 463 9.70 -27.46 26.93
N LYS A 464 9.57 -26.36 26.19
CA LYS A 464 9.52 -24.99 26.74
C LYS A 464 8.15 -24.33 26.61
N LEU A 465 7.38 -24.61 25.56
CA LEU A 465 6.04 -24.02 25.40
C LEU A 465 5.01 -24.75 26.26
N ASN A 466 4.13 -23.99 26.92
CA ASN A 466 3.02 -24.56 27.70
C ASN A 466 1.86 -25.01 26.80
N SER A 467 0.89 -25.73 27.38
CA SER A 467 -0.25 -26.29 26.62
C SER A 467 -1.09 -25.23 25.91
N SER A 468 -1.22 -24.03 26.48
CA SER A 468 -1.94 -22.91 25.86
C SER A 468 -1.19 -22.39 24.64
N GLN A 469 0.12 -22.16 24.76
CA GLN A 469 0.94 -21.66 23.66
C GLN A 469 1.04 -22.65 22.51
N ARG A 470 1.10 -23.97 22.80
CA ARG A 470 1.08 -25.01 21.76
C ARG A 470 -0.22 -24.97 20.96
N LYS A 471 -1.36 -24.84 21.63
CA LYS A 471 -2.66 -24.66 20.97
C LYS A 471 -2.68 -23.38 20.15
N SER A 472 -2.18 -22.26 20.69
CA SER A 472 -2.10 -21.00 19.93
C SER A 472 -1.24 -21.13 18.67
N LEU A 473 -0.13 -21.86 18.71
CA LEU A 473 0.73 -22.11 17.55
C LEU A 473 0.05 -22.96 16.48
N GLU A 474 -0.60 -24.06 16.91
CA GLU A 474 -1.36 -24.98 16.06
C GLU A 474 -2.50 -24.26 15.31
N HIS A 475 -3.22 -23.38 16.02
CA HIS A 475 -4.38 -22.64 15.52
C HIS A 475 -4.02 -21.24 14.99
N GLN A 476 -2.72 -20.92 14.86
CA GLN A 476 -2.24 -19.61 14.40
C GLN A 476 -2.87 -18.41 15.14
N ASP A 477 -3.19 -18.61 16.41
CA ASP A 477 -3.69 -17.58 17.30
C ASP A 477 -2.50 -16.80 17.88
N SER A 478 -2.37 -15.56 17.43
CA SER A 478 -1.25 -14.72 17.83
C SER A 478 -1.34 -14.28 19.29
N ALA A 479 -2.53 -14.23 19.90
CA ALA A 479 -2.73 -13.67 21.24
C ALA A 479 -1.97 -14.42 22.34
N GLY A 480 -1.68 -15.71 22.14
CA GLY A 480 -0.92 -16.53 23.09
C GLY A 480 0.56 -16.15 23.26
N PHE A 481 1.09 -15.29 22.38
CA PHE A 481 2.53 -14.97 22.33
C PHE A 481 2.91 -13.57 22.82
N CYS A 482 1.94 -12.70 23.07
CA CYS A 482 2.17 -11.37 23.62
C CYS A 482 1.19 -11.06 24.74
N LYS A 483 1.69 -10.52 25.85
CA LYS A 483 0.86 -9.86 26.88
C LYS A 483 1.25 -8.40 26.95
N SER A 484 0.28 -7.50 27.01
CA SER A 484 0.51 -6.06 27.04
C SER A 484 -0.23 -5.41 28.20
N PHE A 485 0.48 -4.57 28.96
CA PHE A 485 -0.06 -3.81 30.07
C PHE A 485 0.18 -2.33 29.82
N GLU A 486 -0.90 -1.57 29.66
CA GLU A 486 -0.82 -0.12 29.43
C GLU A 486 -0.20 0.58 30.64
N MET A 487 0.64 1.57 30.36
CA MET A 487 1.31 2.41 31.34
C MET A 487 0.69 3.82 31.33
N ILE A 488 0.31 4.33 32.49
CA ILE A 488 -0.33 5.65 32.65
C ILE A 488 0.39 6.48 33.71
N LEU A 489 0.23 7.79 33.65
CA LEU A 489 0.72 8.68 34.70
C LEU A 489 -0.23 8.65 35.90
N GLU A 490 0.28 8.52 37.13
CA GLU A 490 -0.55 8.59 38.35
C GLU A 490 -1.22 9.96 38.51
N SER A 491 -0.52 11.00 38.09
CA SER A 491 -1.01 12.38 38.03
C SER A 491 -0.27 13.11 36.91
N GLN A 492 -0.66 14.34 36.56
CA GLN A 492 -0.01 15.08 35.46
C GLN A 492 1.52 15.27 35.64
N GLN A 493 2.03 15.15 36.87
CA GLN A 493 3.46 15.25 37.22
C GLN A 493 3.98 13.99 37.93
N GLY A 494 3.13 12.99 38.12
CA GLY A 494 3.44 11.78 38.90
C GLY A 494 4.22 10.74 38.11
N PRO A 495 4.76 9.72 38.79
CA PRO A 495 5.43 8.61 38.14
C PRO A 495 4.47 7.80 37.27
N ILE A 496 5.05 6.90 36.46
CA ILE A 496 4.27 5.98 35.64
C ILE A 496 3.84 4.74 36.43
N THR A 497 2.59 4.33 36.26
CA THR A 497 2.04 3.07 36.78
C THR A 497 1.67 2.13 35.65
N VAL A 498 1.73 0.83 35.91
CA VAL A 498 1.36 -0.21 34.96
C VAL A 498 0.03 -0.81 35.37
N ILE A 499 -0.98 -0.69 34.51
CA ILE A 499 -2.32 -1.25 34.77
C ILE A 499 -2.23 -2.77 34.63
N ARG A 500 -2.53 -3.51 35.70
CA ARG A 500 -2.53 -4.98 35.71
C ARG A 500 -3.93 -5.59 35.65
N ASP A 501 -4.96 -4.78 35.85
CA ASP A 501 -6.36 -5.20 35.78
C ASP A 501 -6.81 -5.33 34.32
N GLU A 502 -7.19 -6.55 33.92
CA GLU A 502 -7.58 -6.87 32.54
C GLU A 502 -8.89 -6.21 32.12
N GLU A 503 -9.83 -5.99 33.05
CA GLU A 503 -11.10 -5.34 32.75
C GLU A 503 -10.88 -3.85 32.45
N ILE A 504 -10.01 -3.20 33.24
CA ILE A 504 -9.61 -1.80 33.00
C ILE A 504 -8.90 -1.68 31.65
N LEU A 505 -7.94 -2.57 31.35
CA LEU A 505 -7.23 -2.57 30.06
C LEU A 505 -8.19 -2.73 28.87
N ARG A 506 -9.12 -3.70 28.96
CA ARG A 506 -10.13 -3.92 27.93
C ARG A 506 -11.01 -2.68 27.74
N LYS A 507 -11.52 -2.12 28.84
CA LYS A 507 -12.35 -0.91 28.79
C LYS A 507 -11.62 0.27 28.17
N ARG A 508 -10.33 0.48 28.48
CA ARG A 508 -9.52 1.55 27.89
C ARG A 508 -9.32 1.35 26.39
N ALA A 509 -8.99 0.13 25.96
CA ALA A 509 -8.84 -0.20 24.53
C ALA A 509 -10.14 0.02 23.74
N GLU A 510 -11.28 -0.43 24.28
CA GLU A 510 -12.61 -0.32 23.64
C GLU A 510 -13.16 1.10 23.60
N THR A 511 -12.69 1.99 24.49
CA THR A 511 -13.19 3.37 24.61
C THR A 511 -12.20 4.43 24.14
N ALA A 512 -10.99 4.03 23.72
CA ALA A 512 -9.85 4.90 23.48
C ALA A 512 -9.56 5.81 24.69
N GLY A 513 -9.30 5.16 25.82
CA GLY A 513 -9.15 5.80 27.13
C GLY A 513 -7.83 6.53 27.37
N ASN A 514 -7.03 6.81 26.33
CA ASN A 514 -5.76 7.51 26.48
C ASN A 514 -5.98 8.96 26.87
N ASP A 515 -5.23 9.41 27.88
CA ASP A 515 -5.37 10.76 28.47
C ASP A 515 -4.60 11.83 27.69
N CYS A 516 -3.69 11.43 26.79
CA CYS A 516 -2.89 12.31 25.94
C CYS A 516 -2.56 11.63 24.59
N GLY A 517 -1.91 12.36 23.68
CA GLY A 517 -1.50 11.87 22.35
C GLY A 517 -0.30 10.91 22.35
N MET A 518 0.01 10.30 23.49
CA MET A 518 1.08 9.32 23.68
C MET A 518 0.54 8.15 24.48
N ILE A 519 1.00 6.94 24.18
CA ILE A 519 0.65 5.72 24.91
C ILE A 519 1.93 4.91 25.14
N ALA A 520 2.01 4.20 26.25
CA ALA A 520 3.09 3.27 26.53
C ALA A 520 2.57 1.94 27.06
N TRP A 521 3.29 0.86 26.79
CA TRP A 521 3.01 -0.48 27.29
C TRP A 521 4.26 -1.15 27.84
N GLU A 522 4.10 -1.85 28.97
CA GLU A 522 4.98 -2.96 29.31
C GLU A 522 4.44 -4.20 28.60
N MET A 523 5.22 -4.76 27.68
CA MET A 523 4.84 -5.96 26.95
C MET A 523 5.75 -7.12 27.31
N LYS A 524 5.19 -8.34 27.30
CA LYS A 524 5.93 -9.59 27.39
C LYS A 524 5.73 -10.36 26.08
N ILE A 525 6.79 -10.45 25.27
CA ILE A 525 6.80 -11.16 23.98
C ILE A 525 7.49 -12.51 24.12
N CYS A 526 6.87 -13.58 23.62
CA CYS A 526 7.40 -14.95 23.69
C CYS A 526 7.96 -15.35 22.33
N ILE A 527 9.26 -15.11 22.10
CA ILE A 527 9.96 -15.42 20.85
C ILE A 527 10.66 -16.78 20.93
N PRO A 528 11.06 -17.42 19.81
CA PRO A 528 11.76 -18.72 19.83
C PRO A 528 12.98 -18.76 20.74
N GLU A 529 13.76 -17.68 20.79
CA GLU A 529 14.99 -17.54 21.60
C GLU A 529 14.71 -17.28 23.08
N CYS A 530 13.48 -16.91 23.42
CA CYS A 530 13.04 -16.70 24.80
C CYS A 530 11.56 -17.12 24.94
N PRO A 531 11.27 -18.44 24.90
CA PRO A 531 9.89 -18.95 24.90
C PRO A 531 9.11 -18.60 26.16
N GLU A 532 9.82 -18.44 27.28
CA GLU A 532 9.26 -18.00 28.57
C GLU A 532 8.80 -16.54 28.56
N GLY A 533 9.32 -15.75 27.61
CA GLY A 533 8.93 -14.40 27.29
C GLY A 533 9.85 -13.31 27.81
N ARG A 534 10.18 -12.37 26.93
CA ARG A 534 11.01 -11.19 27.17
C ARG A 534 10.12 -9.97 27.41
N LYS A 535 10.41 -9.20 28.46
CA LYS A 535 9.75 -7.91 28.72
C LYS A 535 10.38 -6.81 27.87
N ILE A 536 9.55 -5.95 27.29
CA ILE A 536 9.94 -4.76 26.51
C ILE A 536 9.04 -3.58 26.89
N ILE A 537 9.53 -2.37 26.67
CA ILE A 537 8.73 -1.14 26.76
C ILE A 537 8.44 -0.64 25.37
N VAL A 538 7.17 -0.44 25.05
CA VAL A 538 6.72 0.14 23.78
C VAL A 538 6.11 1.49 24.05
N ILE A 539 6.55 2.52 23.34
CA ILE A 539 6.04 3.89 23.42
C ILE A 539 5.55 4.28 22.03
N ALA A 540 4.33 4.80 21.89
CA ALA A 540 3.75 5.15 20.60
C ALA A 540 2.96 6.45 20.64
N ASN A 541 3.09 7.26 19.58
CA ASN A 541 2.19 8.39 19.38
C ASN A 541 0.78 7.90 19.01
N ASP A 542 -0.24 8.55 19.55
CA ASP A 542 -1.60 8.48 19.00
C ASP A 542 -1.81 9.62 18.00
N ILE A 543 -1.57 9.34 16.71
CA ILE A 543 -1.72 10.35 15.66
C ILE A 543 -3.17 10.87 15.54
N THR A 544 -4.15 10.12 16.05
CA THR A 544 -5.58 10.49 16.01
C THR A 544 -5.92 11.54 17.06
N HIS A 545 -5.03 11.74 18.03
CA HIS A 545 -5.13 12.77 19.06
C HIS A 545 -4.26 13.97 18.69
N GLN A 546 -4.88 15.08 18.29
CA GLN A 546 -4.18 16.33 17.93
C GLN A 546 -2.97 16.11 17.00
N MET A 547 -3.16 15.27 15.96
CA MET A 547 -2.15 14.94 14.94
C MET A 547 -0.88 14.26 15.48
N GLY A 548 -0.93 13.72 16.70
CA GLY A 548 0.22 13.15 17.40
C GLY A 548 1.24 14.20 17.83
N SER A 549 0.81 15.45 18.00
CA SER A 549 1.69 16.54 18.46
C SER A 549 2.14 16.32 19.90
N PHE A 550 3.37 16.71 20.19
CA PHE A 550 3.94 16.59 21.53
C PHE A 550 3.69 17.85 22.35
N SER A 551 2.96 17.73 23.45
CA SER A 551 3.05 18.69 24.54
C SER A 551 3.64 18.08 25.80
N MET A 552 3.71 18.88 26.88
CA MET A 552 4.30 18.44 28.14
C MET A 552 3.72 17.14 28.69
N LYS A 553 2.44 16.83 28.45
CA LYS A 553 1.83 15.56 28.90
C LYS A 553 2.42 14.37 28.13
N GLU A 554 2.49 14.46 26.81
CA GLU A 554 3.09 13.43 25.95
C GLU A 554 4.58 13.27 26.22
N HIS A 555 5.31 14.39 26.40
CA HIS A 555 6.73 14.37 26.77
C HIS A 555 6.96 13.65 28.10
N ARG A 556 6.14 13.91 29.13
CA ARG A 556 6.26 13.25 30.43
C ARG A 556 5.98 11.76 30.35
N LEU A 557 4.91 11.34 29.67
CA LEU A 557 4.62 9.91 29.51
C LEU A 557 5.77 9.20 28.78
N TYR A 558 6.28 9.79 27.69
CA TYR A 558 7.45 9.26 26.97
C TYR A 558 8.67 9.15 27.90
N TYR A 559 9.00 10.24 28.61
CA TYR A 559 10.14 10.30 29.50
C TYR A 559 10.08 9.22 30.58
N PHE A 560 8.97 9.14 31.33
CA PHE A 560 8.85 8.17 32.42
C PHE A 560 8.79 6.72 31.92
N ALA A 561 8.20 6.44 30.76
CA ALA A 561 8.25 5.11 30.16
C ALA A 561 9.68 4.73 29.73
N SER A 562 10.43 5.66 29.12
CA SER A 562 11.84 5.45 28.76
C SER A 562 12.73 5.26 30.00
N GLU A 563 12.51 6.08 31.03
CA GLU A 563 13.21 5.98 32.31
C GLU A 563 12.92 4.63 33.00
N TYR A 564 11.66 4.19 32.98
CA TYR A 564 11.26 2.87 33.47
C TYR A 564 12.00 1.75 32.70
N SER A 565 12.12 1.88 31.38
CA SER A 565 12.88 0.93 30.54
C SER A 565 14.34 0.83 30.99
N ARG A 566 15.01 1.98 31.19
CA ARG A 566 16.40 2.04 31.69
C ARG A 566 16.56 1.44 33.08
N LYS A 567 15.72 1.86 34.03
CA LYS A 567 15.75 1.39 35.43
C LYS A 567 15.61 -0.13 35.52
N ASN A 568 14.78 -0.73 34.66
CA ASN A 568 14.52 -2.16 34.63
C ASN A 568 15.37 -2.93 33.59
N LYS A 569 16.29 -2.26 32.88
CA LYS A 569 17.14 -2.83 31.82
C LYS A 569 16.36 -3.57 30.73
N LEU A 570 15.22 -3.01 30.35
CA LEU A 570 14.33 -3.55 29.32
C LEU A 570 14.61 -2.90 27.96
N PRO A 571 14.56 -3.66 26.85
CA PRO A 571 14.57 -3.09 25.51
C PRO A 571 13.39 -2.11 25.31
N ARG A 572 13.65 -1.03 24.60
CA ARG A 572 12.69 0.05 24.34
C ARG A 572 12.40 0.17 22.86
N VAL A 573 11.12 0.18 22.48
CA VAL A 573 10.66 0.43 21.11
C VAL A 573 9.84 1.71 21.06
N TYR A 574 10.21 2.63 20.17
CA TYR A 574 9.43 3.83 19.90
C TYR A 574 8.74 3.73 18.52
N ILE A 575 7.41 3.79 18.50
CA ILE A 575 6.61 3.81 17.28
C ILE A 575 6.24 5.28 16.96
N SER A 576 6.85 5.81 15.90
CA SER A 576 6.80 7.23 15.55
C SER A 576 5.76 7.52 14.46
N ALA A 577 4.74 8.30 14.83
CA ALA A 577 3.74 8.88 13.93
C ALA A 577 3.23 10.22 14.53
N ASN A 578 3.86 11.34 14.18
CA ASN A 578 3.66 12.61 14.87
C ASN A 578 3.74 13.84 13.96
N SER A 579 3.49 15.01 14.52
CA SER A 579 3.63 16.31 13.85
C SER A 579 4.60 17.25 14.58
N GLY A 580 5.53 16.72 15.36
CA GLY A 580 6.47 17.51 16.17
C GLY A 580 5.83 18.15 17.40
N ALA A 581 6.50 19.16 17.94
CA ALA A 581 6.01 19.91 19.11
C ALA A 581 4.67 20.58 18.81
N ARG A 582 3.77 20.58 19.79
CA ARG A 582 2.48 21.28 19.70
C ARG A 582 2.74 22.78 19.61
N ILE A 583 2.05 23.39 18.66
CA ILE A 583 2.07 24.84 18.42
C ILE A 583 0.64 25.36 18.56
N GLY A 584 0.50 26.58 19.08
CA GLY A 584 -0.79 27.24 19.20
C GLY A 584 -0.62 28.74 19.43
N LEU A 585 -1.75 29.44 19.47
CA LEU A 585 -1.84 30.84 19.87
C LEU A 585 -2.96 30.95 20.89
N ALA A 586 -2.81 31.83 21.88
CA ALA A 586 -3.84 32.04 22.91
C ALA A 586 -5.12 32.62 22.29
N ALA A 587 -6.11 31.76 22.07
CA ALA A 587 -7.36 32.12 21.39
C ALA A 587 -8.14 33.21 22.13
N ASP A 588 -8.22 33.10 23.46
CA ASP A 588 -8.88 34.06 24.35
C ASP A 588 -8.30 35.48 24.19
N ILE A 589 -6.97 35.58 24.00
CA ILE A 589 -6.30 36.87 23.79
C ILE A 589 -6.50 37.38 22.38
N LYS A 590 -6.40 36.47 21.38
CA LYS A 590 -6.59 36.81 19.96
C LYS A 590 -7.94 37.46 19.69
N GLU A 591 -9.01 37.01 20.35
CA GLU A 591 -10.36 37.58 20.20
C GLU A 591 -10.54 38.96 20.83
N LYS A 592 -9.65 39.35 21.77
CA LYS A 592 -9.69 40.62 22.51
C LYS A 592 -8.64 41.62 22.08
N LEU A 593 -7.90 41.26 21.03
CA LEU A 593 -6.79 42.04 20.50
C LEU A 593 -7.33 43.18 19.64
N ASN A 594 -6.92 44.40 19.99
CA ASN A 594 -7.14 45.61 19.22
C ASN A 594 -5.81 46.17 18.73
N VAL A 595 -5.84 46.97 17.66
CA VAL A 595 -4.64 47.55 17.07
C VAL A 595 -4.62 49.05 17.40
N CYS A 596 -3.48 49.50 17.91
CA CYS A 596 -3.24 50.90 18.18
C CYS A 596 -2.52 51.51 16.96
N TRP A 597 -3.31 51.94 15.96
CA TRP A 597 -2.84 52.49 14.67
C TRP A 597 -2.08 53.81 14.83
N ASN A 598 -1.21 54.12 13.86
CA ASN A 598 -0.59 55.44 13.77
C ASN A 598 -1.61 56.51 13.39
N ASP A 599 -2.47 56.19 12.41
CA ASP A 599 -3.63 56.95 11.99
C ASP A 599 -4.80 55.97 11.78
N GLU A 600 -5.88 56.14 12.55
CA GLU A 600 -7.09 55.28 12.49
C GLU A 600 -7.77 55.33 11.10
N THR A 601 -7.51 56.37 10.31
CA THR A 601 -8.06 56.53 8.96
C THR A 601 -7.18 55.93 7.87
N LYS A 602 -5.92 55.58 8.18
CA LYS A 602 -4.93 55.02 7.25
C LYS A 602 -4.15 53.86 7.87
N PRO A 603 -4.78 52.67 8.03
CA PRO A 603 -4.11 51.51 8.61
C PRO A 603 -2.84 51.06 7.86
N GLU A 604 -2.72 51.38 6.58
CA GLU A 604 -1.54 51.13 5.74
C GLU A 604 -0.28 51.89 6.20
N ASP A 605 -0.45 52.99 6.95
CA ASP A 605 0.66 53.75 7.55
C ASP A 605 1.23 53.03 8.79
N GLY A 606 0.67 51.87 9.14
CA GLY A 606 1.12 50.98 10.20
C GLY A 606 0.54 51.30 11.58
N PHE A 607 1.01 50.56 12.58
CA PHE A 607 0.55 50.64 13.96
C PHE A 607 1.75 50.78 14.93
N ASN A 608 1.49 51.31 16.12
CA ASN A 608 2.52 51.49 17.15
C ASN A 608 2.47 50.46 18.28
N ALA A 609 1.35 49.75 18.45
CA ALA A 609 1.19 48.71 19.46
C ALA A 609 -0.03 47.81 19.20
N LEU A 610 -0.05 46.64 19.85
CA LEU A 610 -1.24 45.83 20.04
C LEU A 610 -1.77 46.09 21.46
N CYS A 611 -3.07 46.26 21.58
CA CYS A 611 -3.73 46.65 22.81
C CYS A 611 -4.94 45.75 23.09
N LEU A 612 -5.42 45.70 24.32
CA LEU A 612 -6.70 45.05 24.63
C LEU A 612 -7.86 45.98 24.28
N ASP A 613 -9.00 45.40 23.91
CA ASP A 613 -10.27 46.13 23.89
C ASP A 613 -10.65 46.61 25.30
N GLU A 614 -11.54 47.62 25.39
CA GLU A 614 -11.91 48.24 26.67
C GLU A 614 -12.56 47.26 27.66
N SER A 615 -13.29 46.26 27.16
CA SER A 615 -13.95 45.25 27.98
C SER A 615 -12.96 44.25 28.59
N ALA A 616 -11.93 43.89 27.83
CA ALA A 616 -10.89 42.96 28.21
C ALA A 616 -9.83 43.60 29.11
N ALA A 617 -9.58 44.90 28.94
CA ALA A 617 -8.64 45.69 29.74
C ALA A 617 -8.98 45.74 31.25
N GLN A 618 -10.20 45.34 31.62
CA GLN A 618 -10.65 45.25 33.03
C GLN A 618 -10.92 43.81 33.48
N ASN A 619 -10.78 42.82 32.59
CA ASN A 619 -11.10 41.42 32.90
C ASN A 619 -9.89 40.72 33.55
N PRO A 620 -9.96 40.36 34.84
CA PRO A 620 -8.82 39.74 35.54
C PRO A 620 -8.35 38.43 34.91
N SER A 621 -9.27 37.66 34.30
CA SER A 621 -8.95 36.38 33.65
C SER A 621 -8.19 36.55 32.33
N ILE A 622 -8.27 37.72 31.69
CA ILE A 622 -7.50 38.04 30.48
C ILE A 622 -6.16 38.66 30.88
N LEU A 623 -6.18 39.58 31.86
CA LEU A 623 -4.98 40.22 32.36
C LEU A 623 -3.99 39.21 32.97
N SER A 624 -4.47 38.12 33.58
CA SER A 624 -3.60 37.07 34.12
C SER A 624 -2.86 36.26 33.06
N GLN A 625 -3.20 36.41 31.78
CA GLN A 625 -2.61 35.66 30.66
C GLN A 625 -1.62 36.51 29.85
N ILE A 626 -1.38 37.76 30.22
CA ILE A 626 -0.50 38.68 29.48
C ILE A 626 0.38 39.47 30.44
N GLU A 627 1.54 39.89 29.95
CA GLU A 627 2.28 41.02 30.51
C GLU A 627 1.83 42.28 29.77
N SER A 628 1.51 43.35 30.49
CA SER A 628 0.94 44.55 29.89
C SER A 628 1.36 45.86 30.55
N THR A 629 1.42 46.90 29.73
CA THR A 629 1.75 48.27 30.15
C THR A 629 0.56 49.18 29.88
N LYS A 630 0.12 49.92 30.90
CA LYS A 630 -0.96 50.91 30.74
C LYS A 630 -0.39 52.24 30.27
N ARG A 631 -0.86 52.74 29.12
CA ARG A 631 -0.48 54.04 28.58
C ARG A 631 -1.26 55.18 29.24
N ALA A 632 -0.75 56.40 29.05
CA ALA A 632 -1.35 57.63 29.55
C ALA A 632 -2.75 57.92 28.98
N ASP A 633 -3.07 57.37 27.79
CA ASP A 633 -4.39 57.43 27.16
C ASP A 633 -5.39 56.39 27.72
N GLY A 634 -4.98 55.60 28.72
CA GLY A 634 -5.80 54.59 29.37
C GLY A 634 -5.79 53.22 28.68
N LYS A 635 -5.18 53.08 27.49
CA LYS A 635 -5.10 51.81 26.77
C LYS A 635 -4.12 50.84 27.46
N VAL A 636 -4.49 49.57 27.48
CA VAL A 636 -3.63 48.48 27.99
C VAL A 636 -2.90 47.86 26.82
N ILE A 637 -1.58 48.08 26.76
CA ILE A 637 -0.69 47.57 25.72
C ILE A 637 -0.21 46.18 26.10
N ILE A 638 -0.21 45.27 25.14
CA ILE A 638 0.25 43.89 25.34
C ILE A 638 1.77 43.86 25.09
N ASP A 639 2.55 43.58 26.13
CA ASP A 639 4.01 43.45 26.04
C ASP A 639 4.42 41.99 25.76
N ALA A 640 3.75 41.04 26.38
CA ALA A 640 3.91 39.62 26.12
C ALA A 640 2.61 38.85 26.35
N VAL A 641 2.43 37.73 25.63
CA VAL A 641 1.32 36.81 25.85
C VAL A 641 1.87 35.55 26.51
N ILE A 642 1.38 35.26 27.71
CA ILE A 642 1.68 34.03 28.45
C ILE A 642 0.67 32.95 28.03
N GLY A 643 -0.61 33.33 27.95
CA GLY A 643 -1.72 32.41 27.69
C GLY A 643 -2.19 31.66 28.93
N LYS A 644 -3.36 31.03 28.84
CA LYS A 644 -3.91 30.16 29.89
C LYS A 644 -3.46 28.70 29.77
N GLU A 645 -3.06 28.30 28.56
CA GLU A 645 -2.73 26.94 28.20
C GLU A 645 -1.21 26.72 28.26
N ASP A 646 -0.74 25.84 29.16
CA ASP A 646 0.68 25.48 29.29
C ASP A 646 1.11 24.39 28.29
N ASP A 647 0.67 24.49 27.03
CA ASP A 647 0.91 23.43 26.04
C ASP A 647 1.01 23.88 24.58
N ILE A 648 1.34 25.15 24.31
CA ILE A 648 1.35 25.76 22.97
C ILE A 648 2.65 26.44 22.55
N GLY A 649 3.64 26.55 23.45
CA GLY A 649 4.86 27.37 23.28
C GLY A 649 6.17 26.73 23.77
N VAL A 650 6.98 27.51 24.47
CA VAL A 650 8.37 27.17 24.86
C VAL A 650 8.47 25.99 25.83
N GLU A 651 7.43 25.77 26.63
CA GLU A 651 7.28 24.62 27.51
C GLU A 651 7.33 23.30 26.74
N ASN A 652 6.79 23.25 25.52
CA ASN A 652 6.90 22.07 24.67
C ASN A 652 8.33 21.87 24.12
N LEU A 653 9.12 22.94 23.98
CA LEU A 653 10.53 22.85 23.61
C LEU A 653 11.36 22.31 24.78
N VAL A 654 11.04 22.69 26.02
CA VAL A 654 11.63 22.10 27.24
C VAL A 654 11.34 20.59 27.28
N GLY A 655 10.08 20.20 27.06
CA GLY A 655 9.71 18.79 26.99
C GLY A 655 10.38 18.03 25.84
N SER A 656 10.59 18.70 24.69
CA SER A 656 11.32 18.11 23.56
C SER A 656 12.78 17.84 23.93
N GLY A 657 13.44 18.79 24.59
CA GLY A 657 14.81 18.63 25.10
C GLY A 657 14.90 17.50 26.13
N LEU A 658 13.92 17.38 27.02
CA LEU A 658 13.83 16.31 28.02
C LEU A 658 13.84 14.92 27.36
N ILE A 659 12.96 14.67 26.38
CA ILE A 659 12.87 13.36 25.74
C ILE A 659 14.05 13.07 24.80
N ALA A 660 14.68 14.10 24.22
CA ALA A 660 15.90 13.95 23.44
C ALA A 660 17.07 13.48 24.32
N GLY A 661 17.28 14.16 25.45
CA GLY A 661 18.31 13.80 26.43
C GLY A 661 18.11 12.39 26.99
N GLU A 662 16.87 12.09 27.38
CA GLU A 662 16.49 10.77 27.89
C GLU A 662 16.66 9.67 26.83
N THR A 663 16.32 9.92 25.56
CA THR A 663 16.53 8.94 24.49
C THR A 663 18.00 8.68 24.22
N SER A 664 18.84 9.73 24.24
CA SER A 664 20.29 9.60 24.15
C SER A 664 20.84 8.74 25.31
N ALA A 665 20.39 9.02 26.54
CA ALA A 665 20.77 8.23 27.71
C ALA A 665 20.27 6.77 27.63
N ALA A 666 19.07 6.53 27.10
CA ALA A 666 18.51 5.20 26.94
C ALA A 666 19.33 4.34 25.97
N TYR A 667 19.77 4.90 24.83
CA TYR A 667 20.59 4.18 23.86
C TYR A 667 21.90 3.65 24.46
N GLN A 668 22.52 4.41 25.38
CA GLN A 668 23.75 4.00 26.07
C GLN A 668 23.56 2.88 27.10
N GLU A 669 22.31 2.62 27.53
CA GLU A 669 22.04 1.70 28.64
C GLU A 669 21.19 0.47 28.26
N VAL A 670 20.30 0.58 27.28
CA VAL A 670 19.39 -0.48 26.87
C VAL A 670 19.24 -0.55 25.34
N PRO A 671 18.88 -1.71 24.76
CA PRO A 671 18.57 -1.79 23.34
C PRO A 671 17.38 -0.89 22.99
N THR A 672 17.64 0.14 22.17
CA THR A 672 16.63 1.06 21.64
C THR A 672 16.34 0.76 20.17
N TYR A 673 15.06 0.80 19.81
CA TYR A 673 14.54 0.62 18.46
C TYR A 673 13.52 1.71 18.13
N CYS A 674 13.40 2.07 16.86
CA CYS A 674 12.34 2.94 16.38
C CYS A 674 11.70 2.40 15.10
N LEU A 675 10.38 2.40 15.05
CA LEU A 675 9.61 2.22 13.81
C LEU A 675 9.03 3.57 13.39
N VAL A 676 9.38 4.02 12.19
CA VAL A 676 8.73 5.19 11.56
C VAL A 676 7.65 4.68 10.62
N THR A 677 6.42 4.65 11.12
CA THR A 677 5.24 4.13 10.41
C THR A 677 4.53 5.20 9.56
N GLY A 678 4.52 6.44 10.04
CA GLY A 678 3.96 7.59 9.33
C GLY A 678 4.95 8.74 9.20
N ARG A 679 4.47 9.98 9.30
CA ARG A 679 5.37 11.13 9.39
C ARG A 679 6.04 11.22 10.76
N ALA A 680 7.34 11.51 10.78
CA ALA A 680 8.10 11.87 11.97
C ALA A 680 8.67 13.28 11.76
N VAL A 681 8.25 14.24 12.58
CA VAL A 681 8.54 15.67 12.36
C VAL A 681 9.25 16.28 13.56
N GLY A 682 10.29 17.08 13.33
CA GLY A 682 10.98 17.85 14.37
C GLY A 682 11.55 16.94 15.47
N ILE A 683 11.08 17.09 16.71
CA ILE A 683 11.52 16.23 17.82
C ILE A 683 11.27 14.74 17.57
N GLY A 684 10.21 14.37 16.85
CA GLY A 684 9.96 12.98 16.45
C GLY A 684 11.05 12.42 15.54
N ALA A 685 11.56 13.24 14.62
CA ALA A 685 12.68 12.87 13.75
C ALA A 685 13.98 12.69 14.55
N TYR A 686 14.26 13.59 15.50
CA TYR A 686 15.40 13.45 16.40
C TYR A 686 15.29 12.22 17.30
N ALA A 687 14.12 11.94 17.90
CA ALA A 687 13.91 10.76 18.72
C ALA A 687 14.09 9.46 17.91
N ALA A 688 13.69 9.44 16.64
CA ALA A 688 13.97 8.33 15.73
C ALA A 688 15.49 8.16 15.54
N ARG A 689 16.21 9.22 15.18
CA ARG A 689 17.67 9.14 15.01
C ARG A 689 18.41 8.77 16.30
N LEU A 690 18.03 9.34 17.44
CA LEU A 690 18.64 9.05 18.75
C LEU A 690 18.31 7.64 19.26
N SER A 691 17.31 6.96 18.67
CA SER A 691 17.09 5.54 18.93
C SER A 691 18.10 4.63 18.20
N HIS A 692 18.87 5.19 17.26
CA HIS A 692 19.84 4.55 16.36
C HIS A 692 19.27 3.46 15.44
N ARG A 693 18.63 2.43 15.97
CA ARG A 693 18.13 1.28 15.19
C ARG A 693 16.74 1.59 14.63
N VAL A 694 16.69 2.10 13.40
CA VAL A 694 15.47 2.60 12.77
C VAL A 694 14.99 1.67 11.65
N VAL A 695 13.73 1.24 11.75
CA VAL A 695 12.98 0.68 10.62
C VAL A 695 12.04 1.75 10.09
N GLN A 696 12.04 1.98 8.77
CA GLN A 696 11.18 2.97 8.12
C GLN A 696 10.22 2.28 7.16
N VAL A 697 8.92 2.54 7.33
CA VAL A 697 7.91 2.05 6.40
C VAL A 697 7.97 2.83 5.09
N GLU A 698 7.79 2.17 3.95
CA GLU A 698 8.11 2.68 2.61
C GLU A 698 7.48 4.05 2.28
N HIS A 699 6.23 4.29 2.67
CA HIS A 699 5.50 5.56 2.43
C HIS A 699 5.72 6.62 3.53
N SER A 700 6.49 6.29 4.57
CA SER A 700 6.71 7.13 5.74
C SER A 700 7.90 8.09 5.52
N HIS A 701 8.00 9.15 6.33
CA HIS A 701 9.07 10.15 6.15
C HIS A 701 9.55 10.77 7.46
N ILE A 702 10.87 10.92 7.57
CA ILE A 702 11.58 11.54 8.70
C ILE A 702 12.02 12.94 8.26
N ILE A 703 11.38 13.99 8.76
CA ILE A 703 11.64 15.37 8.33
C ILE A 703 11.84 16.33 9.51
N LEU A 704 12.65 17.35 9.31
CA LEU A 704 12.75 18.48 10.26
C LEU A 704 11.75 19.57 9.92
N THR A 705 11.56 19.84 8.63
CA THR A 705 10.69 20.89 8.11
C THR A 705 9.91 20.35 6.91
N GLY A 706 8.62 20.67 6.82
CA GLY A 706 7.77 20.22 5.72
C GLY A 706 8.12 20.93 4.40
N ALA A 707 7.93 20.22 3.28
CA ALA A 707 8.13 20.74 1.94
C ALA A 707 7.40 22.08 1.67
N PRO A 708 6.12 22.28 2.08
CA PRO A 708 5.45 23.56 1.89
C PRO A 708 6.14 24.73 2.60
N ALA A 709 6.70 24.50 3.79
CA ALA A 709 7.40 25.54 4.54
C ALA A 709 8.74 25.93 3.87
N LEU A 710 9.47 24.94 3.34
CA LEU A 710 10.69 25.20 2.57
C LEU A 710 10.40 25.93 1.26
N ASN A 711 9.35 25.56 0.54
CA ASN A 711 8.96 26.26 -0.69
C ASN A 711 8.58 27.72 -0.41
N SER A 712 7.83 27.98 0.66
CA SER A 712 7.51 29.35 1.09
C SER A 712 8.76 30.14 1.45
N LEU A 713 9.73 29.52 2.13
CA LEU A 713 11.01 30.15 2.47
C LEU A 713 11.84 30.50 1.23
N LEU A 714 11.86 29.60 0.24
CA LEU A 714 12.62 29.75 -1.01
C LEU A 714 11.89 30.62 -2.05
N GLY A 715 10.61 30.93 -1.83
CA GLY A 715 9.76 31.68 -2.75
C GLY A 715 9.42 30.94 -4.05
N LYS A 716 9.64 29.61 -4.11
CA LYS A 716 9.43 28.76 -5.29
C LYS A 716 8.99 27.36 -4.88
N GLU A 717 8.15 26.71 -5.70
CA GLU A 717 7.74 25.32 -5.51
C GLU A 717 8.85 24.36 -5.97
N ILE A 718 9.84 24.13 -5.11
CA ILE A 718 10.98 23.24 -5.38
C ILE A 718 10.63 21.79 -5.03
N TYR A 719 10.05 21.58 -3.84
CA TYR A 719 9.71 20.24 -3.33
C TYR A 719 8.21 19.97 -3.46
N THR A 720 7.83 18.85 -4.06
CA THR A 720 6.42 18.47 -4.25
C THR A 720 5.88 17.56 -3.15
N SER A 721 6.77 16.91 -2.39
CA SER A 721 6.38 16.00 -1.31
C SER A 721 7.41 15.98 -0.18
N ASN A 722 6.96 15.67 1.04
CA ASN A 722 7.88 15.44 2.17
C ASN A 722 8.76 14.19 1.95
N GLY A 723 8.34 13.27 1.09
CA GLY A 723 9.12 12.09 0.72
C GLY A 723 10.46 12.46 0.09
N GLN A 724 10.52 13.55 -0.70
CA GLN A 724 11.77 14.04 -1.31
C GLN A 724 12.81 14.49 -0.28
N LEU A 725 12.40 14.81 0.94
CA LEU A 725 13.26 15.28 2.02
C LEU A 725 13.61 14.17 3.02
N GLY A 726 12.65 13.31 3.30
CA GLY A 726 12.73 12.36 4.42
C GLY A 726 12.24 10.95 4.14
N GLY A 727 11.88 10.64 2.90
CA GLY A 727 11.45 9.31 2.50
C GLY A 727 12.59 8.29 2.55
N THR A 728 12.25 7.02 2.35
CA THR A 728 13.22 5.91 2.36
C THR A 728 14.34 6.10 1.34
N GLN A 729 14.05 6.71 0.18
CA GLN A 729 15.05 7.04 -0.82
C GLN A 729 16.14 7.99 -0.32
N ILE A 730 15.90 8.77 0.73
CA ILE A 730 16.89 9.64 1.37
C ILE A 730 17.51 8.95 2.58
N MET A 731 16.65 8.54 3.53
CA MET A 731 17.10 8.12 4.86
C MET A 731 17.75 6.74 4.90
N PHE A 732 17.41 5.85 3.96
CA PHE A 732 18.08 4.56 3.84
C PHE A 732 19.44 4.69 3.15
N HIS A 733 19.54 5.58 2.16
CA HIS A 733 20.78 5.82 1.41
C HIS A 733 21.78 6.72 2.14
N ASN A 734 21.40 7.33 3.27
CA ASN A 734 22.30 8.11 4.13
C ASN A 734 22.62 7.44 5.49
N GLY A 735 22.10 6.22 5.73
CA GLY A 735 22.38 5.43 6.93
C GLY A 735 21.53 5.76 8.16
N VAL A 736 20.56 6.69 8.09
CA VAL A 736 19.63 6.95 9.20
C VAL A 736 18.68 5.75 9.39
N THR A 737 18.12 5.25 8.29
CA THR A 737 17.24 4.08 8.26
C THR A 737 18.09 2.82 8.06
N HIS A 738 17.92 1.84 8.95
CA HIS A 738 18.68 0.59 8.93
C HIS A 738 17.96 -0.53 8.17
N SER A 739 16.63 -0.48 8.07
CA SER A 739 15.82 -1.38 7.25
C SER A 739 14.57 -0.66 6.76
N ILE A 740 14.14 -1.01 5.56
CA ILE A 740 12.84 -0.61 5.01
C ILE A 740 11.82 -1.73 5.31
N ALA A 741 10.55 -1.38 5.44
CA ALA A 741 9.42 -2.32 5.49
C ALA A 741 8.27 -1.82 4.60
N GLU A 742 7.48 -2.72 4.01
CA GLU A 742 6.29 -2.36 3.23
C GLU A 742 5.08 -2.03 4.12
N SER A 743 5.07 -2.52 5.36
CA SER A 743 3.97 -2.35 6.30
C SER A 743 4.43 -2.25 7.76
N ASP A 744 3.53 -1.78 8.63
CA ASP A 744 3.79 -1.70 10.06
C ASP A 744 4.03 -3.09 10.69
N LEU A 745 3.30 -4.11 10.23
CA LEU A 745 3.48 -5.49 10.69
C LEU A 745 4.87 -6.02 10.34
N GLU A 746 5.31 -5.80 9.10
CA GLU A 746 6.65 -6.18 8.66
C GLU A 746 7.73 -5.39 9.43
N GLY A 747 7.50 -4.10 9.66
CA GLY A 747 8.43 -3.27 10.43
C GLY A 747 8.57 -3.71 11.89
N ILE A 748 7.46 -4.06 12.54
CA ILE A 748 7.47 -4.64 13.90
C ILE A 748 8.12 -6.03 13.88
N TYR A 749 7.81 -6.87 12.89
CA TYR A 749 8.47 -8.17 12.72
C TYR A 749 9.99 -8.03 12.59
N LYS A 750 10.50 -7.06 11.82
CA LYS A 750 11.93 -6.79 11.72
C LYS A 750 12.54 -6.38 13.07
N ILE A 751 11.86 -5.55 13.86
CA ILE A 751 12.30 -5.18 15.22
C ILE A 751 12.30 -6.40 16.15
N VAL A 752 11.26 -7.23 16.10
CA VAL A 752 11.18 -8.47 16.90
C VAL A 752 12.29 -9.45 16.47
N LYS A 753 12.58 -9.57 15.17
CA LYS A 753 13.73 -10.32 14.64
C LYS A 753 15.06 -9.75 15.15
N TRP A 754 15.23 -8.44 15.22
CA TRP A 754 16.42 -7.85 15.83
C TRP A 754 16.58 -8.18 17.31
N MET A 755 15.46 -8.25 18.04
CA MET A 755 15.46 -8.67 19.45
C MET A 755 15.81 -10.15 19.64
N SER A 756 15.66 -10.98 18.60
CA SER A 756 16.03 -12.39 18.60
C SER A 756 17.55 -12.59 18.71
N TYR A 757 18.34 -11.58 18.34
CA TYR A 757 19.80 -11.56 18.51
C TYR A 757 20.26 -11.01 19.87
N LEU A 758 19.34 -10.58 20.75
CA LEU A 758 19.72 -10.16 22.10
C LEU A 758 20.05 -11.37 22.96
N PRO A 759 21.03 -11.26 23.88
CA PRO A 759 21.39 -12.37 24.77
C PRO A 759 20.16 -12.86 25.56
N SER A 760 19.98 -14.17 25.59
CA SER A 760 19.03 -14.91 26.43
C SER A 760 19.80 -15.65 27.53
N GLN A 761 19.13 -15.97 28.65
CA GLN A 761 19.74 -16.77 29.72
C GLN A 761 20.01 -18.22 29.28
N ASP A 762 19.15 -18.75 28.41
CA ASP A 762 19.33 -20.02 27.73
C ASP A 762 19.87 -19.76 26.32
N THR A 763 21.10 -20.16 26.01
CA THR A 763 21.54 -20.28 24.62
C THR A 763 20.66 -21.33 23.95
N VAL A 764 19.91 -20.94 22.92
CA VAL A 764 19.28 -21.93 22.04
C VAL A 764 20.39 -22.61 21.28
N GLU A 765 20.86 -23.74 21.81
CA GLU A 765 21.77 -24.61 21.07
C GLU A 765 21.11 -24.97 19.75
N ASN A 766 21.78 -24.56 18.67
CA ASN A 766 21.39 -24.97 17.33
C ASN A 766 21.86 -26.41 17.13
N ASP A 767 20.92 -27.29 16.79
CA ASP A 767 21.12 -28.74 16.67
C ASP A 767 21.74 -29.15 15.32
N ASP A 768 22.32 -28.19 14.59
CA ASP A 768 23.19 -28.51 13.47
C ASP A 768 24.43 -29.22 14.05
N ASP A 769 24.55 -30.52 13.78
CA ASP A 769 25.78 -31.28 13.98
C ASP A 769 26.98 -30.47 13.49
N GLU A 770 28.17 -30.63 14.10
CA GLU A 770 29.41 -30.02 13.62
C GLU A 770 29.52 -30.17 12.09
N ARG A 771 29.27 -29.07 11.37
CA ARG A 771 29.24 -29.06 9.90
C ARG A 771 30.43 -28.30 9.36
N LYS A 772 30.97 -28.80 8.25
CA LYS A 772 32.00 -28.07 7.48
C LYS A 772 31.34 -26.95 6.69
N VAL A 773 32.01 -25.81 6.59
CA VAL A 773 31.68 -24.77 5.61
C VAL A 773 32.02 -25.33 4.23
N THR A 774 31.03 -25.43 3.35
CA THR A 774 31.18 -26.01 2.00
C THR A 774 31.35 -24.93 0.94
N THR A 775 30.93 -23.70 1.22
CA THR A 775 31.13 -22.56 0.34
C THR A 775 32.55 -22.01 0.48
N THR A 776 33.16 -21.68 -0.65
CA THR A 776 34.48 -21.06 -0.71
C THR A 776 34.45 -19.85 -1.64
N PRO A 777 35.17 -18.76 -1.31
CA PRO A 777 35.25 -17.60 -2.20
C PRO A 777 35.79 -18.00 -3.57
N SER A 778 35.20 -17.45 -4.62
CA SER A 778 35.74 -17.60 -5.97
C SER A 778 37.08 -16.84 -6.07
N LYS A 779 37.96 -17.24 -7.00
CA LYS A 779 39.23 -16.52 -7.24
C LYS A 779 39.03 -15.12 -7.85
N GLY A 780 37.81 -14.79 -8.29
CA GLY A 780 37.45 -13.51 -8.90
C GLY A 780 36.56 -12.67 -7.99
N GLN A 781 35.74 -11.81 -8.59
CA GLN A 781 34.68 -11.11 -7.87
C GLN A 781 33.61 -12.11 -7.39
N TYR A 782 33.17 -11.95 -6.14
CA TYR A 782 32.12 -12.75 -5.52
C TYR A 782 31.27 -11.85 -4.61
N ASP A 783 30.06 -12.30 -4.27
CA ASP A 783 29.25 -11.67 -3.23
C ASP A 783 29.58 -12.30 -1.88
N PRO A 784 30.04 -11.55 -0.86
CA PRO A 784 30.32 -12.12 0.45
C PRO A 784 29.12 -12.83 1.07
N ARG A 785 27.89 -12.42 0.74
CA ARG A 785 26.64 -13.02 1.25
C ARG A 785 26.54 -14.50 0.91
N GLU A 786 27.02 -14.91 -0.27
CA GLU A 786 27.03 -16.31 -0.72
C GLU A 786 27.97 -17.21 0.10
N ILE A 787 28.89 -16.62 0.87
CA ILE A 787 29.81 -17.35 1.76
C ILE A 787 29.30 -17.30 3.20
N LEU A 788 28.77 -16.14 3.60
CA LEU A 788 28.28 -15.93 4.96
C LEU A 788 27.03 -16.78 5.24
N ASP A 789 26.01 -16.69 4.37
CA ASP A 789 24.73 -17.39 4.52
C ASP A 789 24.04 -17.58 3.15
N PRO A 790 24.49 -18.54 2.33
CA PRO A 790 23.89 -18.86 1.04
C PRO A 790 22.48 -19.44 1.20
N VAL A 791 21.61 -19.18 0.23
CA VAL A 791 20.22 -19.67 0.22
C VAL A 791 20.11 -21.20 0.31
N GLU A 792 21.03 -21.93 -0.33
CA GLU A 792 21.09 -23.39 -0.33
C GLU A 792 21.78 -23.97 0.93
N GLY A 793 22.25 -23.11 1.85
CA GLY A 793 22.97 -23.49 3.06
C GLY A 793 24.46 -23.82 2.82
N GLY A 794 25.15 -24.19 3.91
CA GLY A 794 26.58 -24.55 3.87
C GLY A 794 27.57 -23.37 4.00
N GLY A 795 27.06 -22.16 4.30
CA GLY A 795 27.87 -20.97 4.61
C GLY A 795 28.55 -21.00 5.97
N LEU A 796 29.19 -19.90 6.35
CA LEU A 796 29.83 -19.76 7.65
C LEU A 796 28.83 -19.70 8.81
N PHE A 797 27.72 -18.98 8.63
CA PHE A 797 26.68 -18.80 9.64
C PHE A 797 25.53 -19.81 9.47
N ASP A 798 24.68 -19.88 10.48
CA ASP A 798 23.49 -20.72 10.48
C ASP A 798 22.56 -20.29 9.32
N ALA A 799 21.97 -21.27 8.63
CA ALA A 799 21.18 -21.01 7.43
C ALA A 799 19.99 -20.07 7.70
N GLY A 800 19.88 -19.00 6.94
CA GLY A 800 18.82 -17.99 7.06
C GLY A 800 18.93 -17.11 8.32
N SER A 801 20.09 -17.10 8.98
CA SER A 801 20.33 -16.28 10.18
C SER A 801 20.94 -14.92 9.87
N LEU A 802 21.48 -14.69 8.68
CA LEU A 802 22.08 -13.41 8.32
C LEU A 802 21.00 -12.33 8.10
N ASP A 803 21.05 -11.28 8.91
CA ASP A 803 20.18 -10.11 8.84
C ASP A 803 21.02 -8.86 8.57
N GLU A 804 21.14 -8.50 7.29
CA GLU A 804 21.83 -7.29 6.86
C GLU A 804 21.07 -6.02 7.26
N ILE A 805 21.82 -4.97 7.60
CA ILE A 805 21.32 -3.63 7.93
C ILE A 805 22.09 -2.56 7.16
N MET A 806 21.42 -1.45 6.85
CA MET A 806 21.99 -0.31 6.14
C MET A 806 22.58 -0.68 4.76
N ASP A 807 22.07 -1.71 4.09
CA ASP A 807 22.51 -2.17 2.76
C ASP A 807 22.21 -1.15 1.63
N GLY A 808 21.49 -0.09 1.94
CA GLY A 808 21.32 1.10 1.10
C GLY A 808 22.49 2.10 1.13
N TRP A 809 23.34 2.06 2.16
CA TRP A 809 24.36 3.08 2.43
C TRP A 809 25.74 2.45 2.65
N ALA A 810 26.80 3.13 2.19
CA ALA A 810 28.19 2.71 2.39
C ALA A 810 28.46 1.22 2.05
N LYS A 811 27.86 0.74 0.96
CA LYS A 811 27.78 -0.68 0.56
C LYS A 811 29.12 -1.42 0.41
N THR A 812 30.25 -0.70 0.46
CA THR A 812 31.60 -1.29 0.47
C THR A 812 31.87 -2.09 1.75
N ILE A 813 31.09 -1.86 2.80
CA ILE A 813 31.04 -2.64 4.03
C ILE A 813 29.64 -3.24 4.16
N ILE A 814 29.60 -4.51 4.52
CA ILE A 814 28.39 -5.25 4.84
C ILE A 814 28.32 -5.33 6.36
N SER A 815 27.27 -4.75 6.93
CA SER A 815 26.98 -4.81 8.36
C SER A 815 25.74 -5.66 8.58
N ALA A 816 25.84 -6.70 9.39
CA ALA A 816 24.75 -7.63 9.62
C ALA A 816 24.77 -8.20 11.05
N ARG A 817 23.69 -8.89 11.40
CA ARG A 817 23.64 -9.81 12.55
C ARG A 817 23.51 -11.23 11.99
N ALA A 818 24.10 -12.21 12.64
CA ALA A 818 23.96 -13.60 12.26
C ALA A 818 23.94 -14.50 13.50
N LYS A 819 23.74 -15.80 13.30
CA LYS A 819 23.97 -16.81 14.33
C LYS A 819 25.06 -17.77 13.90
N LEU A 820 25.93 -18.14 14.85
CA LEU A 820 26.93 -19.17 14.69
C LEU A 820 26.69 -20.23 15.76
N CYS A 821 26.25 -21.42 15.35
CA CYS A 821 25.83 -22.48 16.28
C CYS A 821 24.76 -21.99 17.27
N GLY A 822 23.81 -21.19 16.78
CA GLY A 822 22.74 -20.59 17.58
C GLY A 822 23.16 -19.34 18.37
N GLN A 823 24.46 -19.05 18.47
CA GLN A 823 24.96 -17.87 19.19
C GLN A 823 24.86 -16.62 18.33
N PRO A 824 24.18 -15.55 18.79
CA PRO A 824 24.07 -14.32 18.02
C PRO A 824 25.40 -13.57 17.95
N VAL A 825 25.78 -13.14 16.74
CA VAL A 825 27.01 -12.40 16.48
C VAL A 825 26.75 -11.18 15.59
N GLY A 826 27.54 -10.13 15.79
CA GLY A 826 27.64 -9.02 14.85
C GLY A 826 28.61 -9.37 13.73
N VAL A 827 28.24 -9.07 12.49
CA VAL A 827 29.04 -9.40 11.30
C VAL A 827 29.41 -8.10 10.59
N VAL A 828 30.69 -7.92 10.34
CA VAL A 828 31.22 -6.87 9.47
C VAL A 828 32.06 -7.56 8.40
N ALA A 829 31.62 -7.47 7.15
CA ALA A 829 32.31 -8.02 6.00
C ALA A 829 32.61 -6.92 4.98
N ILE A 830 33.57 -7.17 4.10
CA ILE A 830 34.02 -6.21 3.10
C ILE A 830 33.54 -6.68 1.75
N GLU A 831 32.93 -5.79 0.97
CA GLU A 831 32.50 -6.06 -0.40
C GLU A 831 33.71 -6.02 -1.34
N PRO A 832 34.10 -7.15 -1.98
CA PRO A 832 35.22 -7.19 -2.92
C PRO A 832 34.87 -6.62 -4.28
N ARG A 833 33.59 -6.55 -4.64
CA ARG A 833 33.14 -5.97 -5.91
C ARG A 833 33.23 -4.45 -5.87
N THR A 834 33.50 -3.86 -7.02
CA THR A 834 33.32 -2.43 -7.21
C THR A 834 31.83 -2.10 -7.18
N ILE A 835 31.47 -1.07 -6.41
CA ILE A 835 30.08 -0.64 -6.25
C ILE A 835 29.91 0.72 -6.90
N SER A 836 28.80 0.89 -7.62
CA SER A 836 28.38 2.19 -8.14
C SER A 836 27.04 2.57 -7.52
N PHE A 837 26.90 3.83 -7.13
CA PHE A 837 25.64 4.40 -6.66
C PHE A 837 25.50 5.83 -7.17
N ASP A 838 24.26 6.28 -7.32
CA ASP A 838 23.95 7.62 -7.80
C ASP A 838 23.70 8.55 -6.62
N ILE A 839 24.35 9.71 -6.64
CA ILE A 839 24.01 10.84 -5.79
C ILE A 839 22.93 11.63 -6.54
N PRO A 840 21.74 11.84 -5.95
CA PRO A 840 20.68 12.61 -6.58
C PRO A 840 21.07 14.09 -6.71
N ALA A 841 20.55 14.75 -7.75
CA ALA A 841 20.64 16.20 -7.86
C ALA A 841 19.85 16.86 -6.73
N ASP A 842 20.34 18.00 -6.23
CA ASP A 842 19.59 18.86 -5.31
C ASP A 842 18.62 19.76 -6.11
N PRO A 843 17.30 19.58 -6.00
CA PRO A 843 16.33 20.40 -6.73
C PRO A 843 16.40 21.90 -6.37
N ALA A 844 16.97 22.26 -5.22
CA ALA A 844 17.13 23.65 -4.82
C ALA A 844 18.28 24.37 -5.56
N ALA A 845 19.24 23.61 -6.11
CA ALA A 845 20.36 24.13 -6.88
C ALA A 845 20.17 23.79 -8.37
N ALA A 846 19.85 24.79 -9.19
CA ALA A 846 19.47 24.60 -10.59
C ALA A 846 20.58 23.99 -11.48
N ASP A 847 21.83 24.13 -11.07
CA ASP A 847 23.02 23.57 -11.72
C ASP A 847 23.45 22.22 -11.13
N SER A 848 22.77 21.73 -10.09
CA SER A 848 23.01 20.41 -9.53
C SER A 848 22.56 19.32 -10.50
N THR A 849 23.44 18.35 -10.73
CA THR A 849 23.14 17.17 -11.55
C THR A 849 23.37 15.91 -10.75
N SER A 850 22.68 14.83 -11.12
CA SER A 850 22.97 13.52 -10.54
C SER A 850 24.32 13.02 -11.03
N HIS A 851 25.07 12.38 -10.14
CA HIS A 851 26.38 11.82 -10.47
C HIS A 851 26.51 10.40 -9.93
N THR A 852 26.96 9.49 -10.80
CA THR A 852 27.31 8.13 -10.42
C THR A 852 28.71 8.12 -9.79
N VAL A 853 28.78 7.70 -8.53
CA VAL A 853 30.05 7.51 -7.82
C VAL A 853 30.39 6.03 -7.85
N THR A 854 31.61 5.72 -8.27
CA THR A 854 32.14 4.35 -8.27
C THR A 854 33.16 4.22 -7.15
N GLN A 855 32.96 3.24 -6.29
CA GLN A 855 33.84 2.90 -5.17
C GLN A 855 34.43 1.52 -5.39
N ALA A 856 35.76 1.45 -5.43
CA ALA A 856 36.46 0.18 -5.49
C ALA A 856 36.15 -0.66 -4.23
N GLY A 857 35.92 -1.95 -4.43
CA GLY A 857 35.80 -2.92 -3.35
C GLY A 857 37.11 -3.04 -2.56
N GLN A 858 37.05 -3.54 -1.34
CA GLN A 858 38.20 -3.70 -0.44
C GLN A 858 38.93 -2.40 -0.05
N VAL A 859 38.33 -1.23 -0.33
CA VAL A 859 38.87 0.08 0.04
C VAL A 859 37.96 0.76 1.06
N TRP A 860 38.56 1.35 2.09
CA TRP A 860 37.83 2.13 3.09
C TRP A 860 37.61 3.56 2.58
N TRP A 861 36.36 3.88 2.29
CA TRP A 861 35.92 5.23 1.93
C TRP A 861 35.39 5.97 3.17
N CYS A 862 35.35 7.31 3.15
CA CYS A 862 34.85 8.11 4.28
C CYS A 862 33.48 7.63 4.80
N LEU A 863 32.57 7.27 3.88
CA LEU A 863 31.25 6.72 4.22
C LEU A 863 31.35 5.35 4.92
N GLY A 864 32.25 4.46 4.45
CA GLY A 864 32.51 3.18 5.11
C GLY A 864 33.09 3.36 6.52
N CYS A 865 34.04 4.29 6.71
CA CYS A 865 34.60 4.61 8.03
C CYS A 865 33.54 5.13 9.02
N LEU A 866 32.57 5.90 8.53
CA LEU A 866 31.44 6.43 9.32
C LEU A 866 30.41 5.35 9.67
N GLY A 867 30.14 4.43 8.74
CA GLY A 867 29.29 3.26 8.99
C GLY A 867 29.87 2.30 10.03
N TYR A 868 31.20 2.23 10.14
CA TYR A 868 31.89 1.40 11.13
C TYR A 868 31.84 1.96 12.58
N LYS A 869 31.67 3.28 12.74
CA LYS A 869 31.62 3.93 14.07
C LYS A 869 30.23 3.98 14.71
N ASN A 870 29.17 3.85 13.91
CA ASN A 870 27.77 3.88 14.35
C ASN A 870 27.23 2.47 14.58
#